data_AF-A0A7X4DJ90-F1
#
_entry.id   AF-A0A7X4DJ90-F1
#
_cell.length_a   1.000
_cell.length_b   1.000
_cell.length_c   1.000
_cell.angle_alpha   90.00
_cell.angle_beta   90.00
_cell.angle_gamma   90.00
#
_symmetry.space_group_name_H-M   'P 1'
#
loop_
_entity.id
_entity.type
_entity.pdbx_description
1 polymer ?
#
loop_
_entity_poly.entity_id
_entity_poly.type
_entity_poly.pdbx_seq_one_letter_code
_entity_poly.pdbx_strand_id
1 'polypeptide(L)'
;MCCRGSEEPRTRTPVRLATVLAVAVAWTPGCGTDPPPPEPPRPTTVTVIPATAELLALAATVQLTAEVRDQYGQVMANASVSWSSGDAGVAAVDGSGLVTAAGNGRATITATAGEASGSAVVTVMQVAASVVVSPSASTIVPGDTLRLVAEAFDGNGNAMADVEFTWSSSDPSVAVVVAPGLVQGIADGTATITAAVAQTTGTADVTVDGSDDRATLEAFYNATGGPHWGNNENWLTDAALSEWHGVETDGTGRVVALKLSFNDLAGRIPPEIGALTKLEDLRITYNPGLGGSTIPVELAALPSLTRLFLNGNGLEGRIPPELGGLSRLRHLTLSQNQLTGPIPGELGDLSNLGWLFLGQNRLTGEIPPELGRLAVFRLGLDSNELTGEIPAELGQIANLEGLSLGRNRLAGSIPPELGSLQRLYHLSLPHNELTGPIPPELGAATFLNHLDLSGNALTGNLPAELSGLSWLRTLHLSHNADMSGALPMELTDLDLNSIRLSGTGLCIPRDSEFRSWLLSIPDRHARLCAAGSADAYLTQAVQSIDFPVPLVAGEDALLRVFVTVDSATGARIPPMRATFFEDEREVFVSEFAGPSTPIPTEIDEGGLELSANVVIPGSVLVPGLELVVDVDPAGTLDSTLNVQRRIPETGRLEVGVQAVPTFDLIVVPFLRETNPDSTVIDTVNALTPDDELFRMTRTLLPIEEMEITVHEPVWTSSAHAGDMLEELRLLRVAEGGTGYYLGTVLPRVGGGVAFPGWGVAFSDLTDFVVAHELGHTLSLAHAPCGNPLGVDPLYPYDDGSIGAWGYNARSGELVSPDTPELMGYCGSDWISDYHFAKAFGHRLLEESAGSTEGAAVQSLLLWGGERPDGAPFLEPAFLTVAPPALPGRDGAHRLTGWDEGGSVLFSLSFDMDRIADGDGGSSFAFAVPVRLEWAGRVARITLESPAGTAVMDRDGTSASALLRDPVTGILRGVLRGWTGDELRPHSRFLSAAGGLEVQVSRGVPVAEAWRR
;
A
#
# COMPACT_ATOMS: atom_id res chain seq x y z
N MET A 1 51.16 27.22 -0.28
CA MET A 1 52.59 27.57 -0.43
C MET A 1 53.36 26.25 -0.50
N CYS A 2 53.33 25.58 -1.67
CA CYS A 2 54.33 25.64 -2.76
C CYS A 2 55.70 25.13 -2.28
N CYS A 3 56.30 24.01 -2.70
CA CYS A 3 56.17 22.99 -3.75
C CYS A 3 57.59 22.76 -4.30
N ARG A 4 58.03 21.49 -4.35
CA ARG A 4 58.95 20.84 -5.32
C ARG A 4 60.33 21.50 -5.55
N GLY A 5 61.44 20.80 -5.73
CA GLY A 5 61.69 19.43 -6.18
C GLY A 5 62.89 19.46 -7.14
N SER A 6 63.68 18.38 -7.10
CA SER A 6 64.57 17.82 -8.14
C SER A 6 65.79 18.57 -8.69
N GLU A 7 66.91 17.84 -8.58
CA GLU A 7 67.91 17.49 -9.61
C GLU A 7 69.24 18.27 -9.79
N GLU A 8 70.30 17.45 -9.71
CA GLU A 8 71.70 17.47 -10.19
C GLU A 8 72.11 18.47 -11.31
N PRO A 9 73.42 18.86 -11.44
CA PRO A 9 74.43 17.95 -12.04
C PRO A 9 75.94 18.13 -11.71
N ARG A 10 76.69 17.02 -11.86
CA ARG A 10 78.01 16.76 -12.50
C ARG A 10 79.21 17.75 -12.40
N THR A 11 80.43 17.25 -12.12
CA THR A 11 81.54 16.93 -13.09
C THR A 11 82.98 16.94 -12.52
N ARG A 12 83.72 15.83 -12.80
CA ARG A 12 85.12 15.65 -13.34
C ARG A 12 86.41 16.21 -12.66
N THR A 13 87.26 15.25 -12.20
CA THR A 13 88.72 14.96 -12.44
C THR A 13 89.67 16.00 -13.07
N PRO A 14 91.02 16.03 -12.81
CA PRO A 14 92.01 14.99 -13.28
C PRO A 14 93.38 14.86 -12.48
N VAL A 15 94.09 13.70 -12.46
CA VAL A 15 95.35 13.31 -13.21
C VAL A 15 96.75 13.56 -12.55
N ARG A 16 97.45 12.45 -12.27
CA ARG A 16 98.87 12.00 -12.55
C ARG A 16 100.18 12.74 -12.11
N LEU A 17 101.13 11.89 -11.64
CA LEU A 17 102.50 11.56 -12.13
C LEU A 17 103.76 11.92 -11.27
N ALA A 18 104.57 10.87 -11.02
CA ALA A 18 106.04 10.70 -11.18
C ALA A 18 107.04 11.61 -10.42
N THR A 19 108.00 11.14 -9.59
CA THR A 19 109.20 10.26 -9.74
C THR A 19 110.49 11.10 -9.52
N VAL A 20 111.52 10.54 -8.84
CA VAL A 20 112.98 10.63 -9.13
C VAL A 20 113.95 11.15 -8.03
N LEU A 21 114.85 10.23 -7.60
CA LEU A 21 116.28 10.30 -7.16
C LEU A 21 116.72 11.25 -6.01
N ALA A 22 117.83 11.05 -5.28
CA ALA A 22 118.72 9.94 -4.86
C ALA A 22 119.95 10.58 -4.15
N VAL A 23 120.75 9.74 -3.45
CA VAL A 23 122.18 9.92 -3.04
C VAL A 23 122.42 10.80 -1.80
N ALA A 24 123.30 10.51 -0.81
CA ALA A 24 124.04 9.33 -0.33
C ALA A 24 124.81 9.72 0.97
N VAL A 25 125.54 8.75 1.54
CA VAL A 25 126.70 8.84 2.47
C VAL A 25 126.35 8.94 3.96
N ALA A 26 126.29 7.83 4.72
CA ALA A 26 127.35 6.96 5.27
C ALA A 26 127.99 7.50 6.57
N TRP A 27 127.89 6.74 7.67
CA TRP A 27 128.96 5.88 8.21
C TRP A 27 128.51 5.29 9.57
N THR A 28 128.81 4.00 9.75
CA THR A 28 128.71 3.16 10.97
C THR A 28 129.86 3.54 11.95
N PRO A 29 130.16 2.83 13.08
CA PRO A 29 129.59 1.61 13.68
C PRO A 29 129.50 1.61 15.23
N GLY A 30 129.04 0.50 15.83
CA GLY A 30 129.32 0.22 17.25
C GLY A 30 128.53 -0.94 17.83
N CYS A 31 129.10 -2.14 17.78
CA CYS A 31 128.59 -3.40 18.30
C CYS A 31 128.40 -3.43 19.83
N GLY A 32 127.46 -4.25 20.33
CA GLY A 32 127.47 -4.73 21.72
C GLY A 32 126.19 -5.37 22.24
N THR A 33 125.95 -6.63 21.85
CA THR A 33 125.20 -7.70 22.56
C THR A 33 123.89 -7.33 23.28
N ASP A 34 122.76 -7.60 22.63
CA ASP A 34 121.43 -7.60 23.25
C ASP A 34 120.87 -9.04 23.44
N PRO A 35 119.94 -9.24 24.40
CA PRO A 35 119.42 -10.53 24.84
C PRO A 35 118.59 -11.23 23.75
N PRO A 36 118.16 -12.50 23.94
CA PRO A 36 117.31 -13.17 22.95
C PRO A 36 116.07 -12.32 22.63
N PRO A 37 115.60 -12.32 21.38
CA PRO A 37 114.53 -11.43 20.94
C PRO A 37 113.31 -11.59 21.86
N PRO A 38 112.63 -10.49 22.25
CA PRO A 38 111.36 -10.61 22.93
C PRO A 38 110.45 -11.50 22.09
N GLU A 39 109.89 -12.52 22.73
CA GLU A 39 108.98 -13.45 22.10
C GLU A 39 107.89 -12.63 21.37
N PRO A 40 107.52 -12.96 20.11
CA PRO A 40 106.56 -12.17 19.36
C PRO A 40 105.27 -11.98 20.18
N PRO A 41 104.62 -10.80 20.10
CA PRO A 41 103.43 -10.52 20.88
C PRO A 41 102.37 -11.56 20.52
N ARG A 42 102.05 -12.43 21.49
CA ARG A 42 100.99 -13.44 21.35
C ARG A 42 99.83 -13.04 22.26
N PRO A 43 98.59 -13.26 21.83
CA PRO A 43 97.44 -13.06 22.69
C PRO A 43 97.62 -13.83 23.99
N THR A 44 97.57 -13.14 25.13
CA THR A 44 97.73 -13.76 26.45
C THR A 44 96.50 -13.54 27.32
N THR A 45 95.77 -12.44 27.11
CA THR A 45 94.47 -12.18 27.74
C THR A 45 93.46 -11.67 26.73
N VAL A 46 92.21 -12.08 26.87
CA VAL A 46 91.07 -11.57 26.10
C VAL A 46 90.01 -11.14 27.10
N THR A 47 89.58 -9.89 27.03
CA THR A 47 88.50 -9.35 27.87
C THR A 47 87.31 -9.03 27.00
N VAL A 48 86.15 -9.62 27.28
CA VAL A 48 84.91 -9.35 26.55
C VAL A 48 84.11 -8.26 27.27
N ILE A 49 83.68 -7.23 26.54
CA ILE A 49 82.96 -6.07 27.06
C ILE A 49 81.63 -5.90 26.31
N PRO A 50 80.50 -5.78 27.02
CA PRO A 50 80.34 -5.98 28.46
C PRO A 50 80.54 -7.46 28.87
N ALA A 51 80.96 -7.70 30.12
CA ALA A 51 81.13 -9.05 30.65
C ALA A 51 79.78 -9.78 30.88
N THR A 52 78.68 -9.03 30.96
CA THR A 52 77.32 -9.54 31.05
C THR A 52 76.37 -8.67 30.23
N ALA A 53 75.39 -9.26 29.55
CA ALA A 53 74.32 -8.53 28.87
C ALA A 53 72.95 -9.20 29.09
N GLU A 54 71.89 -8.39 29.14
CA GLU A 54 70.51 -8.85 29.28
C GLU A 54 69.71 -8.41 28.06
N LEU A 55 69.00 -9.34 27.43
CA LEU A 55 68.13 -9.10 26.27
C LEU A 55 66.70 -9.46 26.64
N LEU A 56 65.80 -8.46 26.63
CA LEU A 56 64.43 -8.59 27.15
C LEU A 56 63.39 -8.99 26.07
N ALA A 57 63.84 -9.29 24.86
CA ALA A 57 63.01 -9.70 23.73
C ALA A 57 63.80 -10.61 22.79
N LEU A 58 63.12 -11.50 22.07
CA LEU A 58 63.75 -12.26 20.99
C LEU A 58 64.11 -11.32 19.83
N ALA A 59 65.11 -11.70 19.06
CA ALA A 59 65.76 -10.87 18.04
C ALA A 59 66.39 -9.56 18.53
N ALA A 60 66.33 -9.26 19.84
CA ALA A 60 67.12 -8.16 20.41
C ALA A 60 68.61 -8.47 20.26
N THR A 61 69.41 -7.43 20.02
CA THR A 61 70.84 -7.59 19.78
C THR A 61 71.68 -6.81 20.79
N VAL A 62 72.88 -7.32 21.07
CA VAL A 62 73.90 -6.61 21.83
C VAL A 62 75.25 -6.82 21.16
N GLN A 63 75.99 -5.74 20.96
CA GLN A 63 77.35 -5.80 20.44
C GLN A 63 78.31 -6.12 21.57
N LEU A 64 79.04 -7.24 21.45
CA LEU A 64 80.18 -7.52 22.29
C LEU A 64 81.46 -7.09 21.59
N THR A 65 82.43 -6.66 22.39
CA THR A 65 83.78 -6.29 21.92
C THR A 65 84.82 -7.08 22.70
N ALA A 66 85.90 -7.50 22.04
CA ALA A 66 86.98 -8.26 22.67
C ALA A 66 88.26 -7.42 22.66
N GLU A 67 88.75 -7.05 23.85
CA GLU A 67 90.06 -6.42 24.01
C GLU A 67 91.11 -7.51 24.23
N VAL A 68 92.01 -7.67 23.26
CA VAL A 68 93.11 -8.65 23.30
C VAL A 68 94.39 -7.96 23.75
N ARG A 69 95.08 -8.49 24.76
CA ARG A 69 96.39 -8.00 25.19
C ARG A 69 97.47 -9.07 25.10
N ASP A 70 98.68 -8.65 24.75
CA ASP A 70 99.86 -9.50 24.66
C ASP A 70 100.48 -9.82 26.04
N GLN A 71 101.57 -10.59 26.05
CA GLN A 71 102.28 -11.00 27.26
C GLN A 71 102.94 -9.84 28.03
N TYR A 72 102.98 -8.64 27.43
CA TYR A 72 103.51 -7.41 28.02
C TYR A 72 102.39 -6.46 28.47
N GLY A 73 101.11 -6.85 28.32
CA GLY A 73 99.93 -6.08 28.71
C GLY A 73 99.49 -5.01 27.71
N GLN A 74 100.06 -4.98 26.49
CA GLN A 74 99.72 -4.03 25.42
C GLN A 74 98.52 -4.52 24.61
N VAL A 75 97.64 -3.61 24.17
CA VAL A 75 96.46 -3.93 23.35
C VAL A 75 96.87 -4.29 21.92
N MET A 76 96.40 -5.44 21.43
CA MET A 76 96.65 -5.92 20.07
C MET A 76 95.51 -5.49 19.14
N ALA A 77 95.65 -4.33 18.50
CA ALA A 77 94.59 -3.72 17.68
C ALA A 77 94.15 -4.55 16.44
N ASN A 78 95.00 -5.46 15.94
CA ASN A 78 94.74 -6.28 14.75
C ASN A 78 94.67 -7.79 15.05
N ALA A 79 94.38 -8.16 16.30
CA ALA A 79 94.23 -9.58 16.65
C ALA A 79 92.99 -10.17 15.96
N SER A 80 93.14 -11.33 15.29
CA SER A 80 92.01 -12.07 14.75
C SER A 80 91.23 -12.74 15.90
N VAL A 81 90.03 -12.27 16.16
CA VAL A 81 89.15 -12.81 17.19
C VAL A 81 88.09 -13.70 16.53
N SER A 82 87.93 -14.92 17.03
CA SER A 82 86.78 -15.78 16.70
C SER A 82 85.77 -15.78 17.85
N TRP A 83 84.49 -15.76 17.49
CA TRP A 83 83.38 -15.75 18.44
C TRP A 83 82.63 -17.08 18.38
N SER A 84 82.24 -17.59 19.54
CA SER A 84 81.37 -18.77 19.65
C SER A 84 80.34 -18.57 20.76
N SER A 85 79.16 -19.17 20.59
CA SER A 85 78.14 -19.25 21.62
C SER A 85 78.13 -20.64 22.24
N GLY A 86 78.04 -20.71 23.56
CA GLY A 86 77.81 -21.95 24.30
C GLY A 86 76.39 -22.51 24.10
N ASP A 87 75.45 -21.69 23.65
CA ASP A 87 74.09 -22.10 23.27
C ASP A 87 73.51 -21.14 22.23
N ALA A 88 73.61 -21.51 20.95
CA ALA A 88 73.09 -20.72 19.84
C ALA A 88 71.54 -20.69 19.78
N GLY A 89 70.85 -21.62 20.46
CA GLY A 89 69.40 -21.62 20.59
C GLY A 89 68.91 -20.54 21.56
N VAL A 90 69.77 -20.08 22.47
CA VAL A 90 69.50 -18.96 23.39
C VAL A 90 70.00 -17.64 22.82
N ALA A 91 71.28 -17.58 22.43
CA ALA A 91 71.88 -16.38 21.84
C ALA A 91 72.91 -16.75 20.78
N ALA A 92 72.66 -16.33 19.53
CA ALA A 92 73.58 -16.53 18.42
C ALA A 92 74.57 -15.36 18.34
N VAL A 93 75.84 -15.61 18.05
CA VAL A 93 76.87 -14.57 17.85
C VAL A 93 77.45 -14.69 16.45
N ASP A 94 77.62 -13.56 15.76
CA ASP A 94 78.26 -13.52 14.45
C ASP A 94 79.78 -13.27 14.52
N GLY A 95 80.44 -13.24 13.36
CA GLY A 95 81.90 -13.02 13.27
C GLY A 95 82.38 -11.64 13.74
N SER A 96 81.47 -10.67 13.93
CA SER A 96 81.78 -9.34 14.44
C SER A 96 81.62 -9.21 15.96
N GLY A 97 81.05 -10.23 16.61
CA GLY A 97 80.68 -10.19 18.03
C GLY A 97 79.28 -9.63 18.30
N LEU A 98 78.45 -9.46 17.26
CA LEU A 98 77.05 -9.08 17.44
C LEU A 98 76.26 -10.31 17.89
N VAL A 99 75.68 -10.23 19.08
CA VAL A 99 74.86 -11.29 19.66
C VAL A 99 73.39 -10.98 19.40
N THR A 100 72.62 -11.97 18.96
CA THR A 100 71.17 -11.89 18.73
C THR A 100 70.46 -12.92 19.60
N ALA A 101 69.44 -12.48 20.34
CA ALA A 101 68.58 -13.35 21.14
C ALA A 101 67.77 -14.29 20.23
N ALA A 102 67.87 -15.60 20.48
CA ALA A 102 67.19 -16.65 19.74
C ALA A 102 66.19 -17.45 20.60
N GLY A 103 66.39 -17.49 21.92
CA GLY A 103 65.52 -18.20 22.87
C GLY A 103 65.79 -17.79 24.31
N ASN A 104 64.83 -18.00 25.21
CA ASN A 104 64.99 -17.68 26.62
C ASN A 104 66.03 -18.59 27.29
N GLY A 105 66.92 -18.01 28.09
CA GLY A 105 67.96 -18.76 28.79
C GLY A 105 69.24 -17.97 28.97
N ARG A 106 70.33 -18.67 29.27
CA ARG A 106 71.64 -18.06 29.48
C ARG A 106 72.68 -18.71 28.57
N ALA A 107 73.29 -17.92 27.70
CA ALA A 107 74.38 -18.34 26.83
C ALA A 107 75.70 -17.71 27.28
N THR A 108 76.79 -18.47 27.22
CA THR A 108 78.14 -17.92 27.40
C THR A 108 78.74 -17.67 26.03
N ILE A 109 79.05 -16.42 25.71
CA ILE A 109 79.67 -16.01 24.46
C ILE A 109 81.18 -15.90 24.67
N THR A 110 81.96 -16.66 23.92
CA THR A 110 83.41 -16.74 24.07
C THR A 110 84.11 -16.09 22.88
N ALA A 111 85.01 -15.14 23.16
CA ALA A 111 85.94 -14.58 22.19
C ALA A 111 87.30 -15.27 22.37
N THR A 112 87.87 -15.78 21.28
CA THR A 112 89.17 -16.46 21.29
C THR A 112 90.15 -15.76 20.35
N ALA A 113 91.35 -15.47 20.81
CA ALA A 113 92.45 -14.98 20.00
C ALA A 113 93.70 -15.81 20.35
N GLY A 114 94.23 -16.58 19.39
CA GLY A 114 95.30 -17.54 19.67
C GLY A 114 94.87 -18.60 20.69
N GLU A 115 95.63 -18.77 21.77
CA GLU A 115 95.31 -19.67 22.90
C GLU A 115 94.57 -18.97 24.05
N ALA A 116 94.43 -17.64 23.99
CA ALA A 116 93.74 -16.86 25.02
C ALA A 116 92.24 -16.73 24.68
N SER A 117 91.39 -16.86 25.70
CA SER A 117 89.95 -16.68 25.58
C SER A 117 89.38 -15.82 26.69
N GLY A 118 88.32 -15.11 26.37
CA GLY A 118 87.51 -14.32 27.29
C GLY A 118 86.06 -14.62 27.03
N SER A 119 85.21 -14.51 28.06
CA SER A 119 83.78 -14.80 27.91
C SER A 119 82.92 -13.69 28.48
N ALA A 120 81.75 -13.53 27.87
CA ALA A 120 80.64 -12.77 28.42
C ALA A 120 79.43 -13.68 28.58
N VAL A 121 78.61 -13.37 29.57
CA VAL A 121 77.35 -14.06 29.79
C VAL A 121 76.22 -13.23 29.20
N VAL A 122 75.46 -13.79 28.27
CA VAL A 122 74.24 -13.17 27.75
C VAL A 122 73.04 -13.93 28.31
N THR A 123 72.16 -13.20 28.99
CA THR A 123 70.89 -13.73 29.51
C THR A 123 69.77 -13.17 28.65
N VAL A 124 68.95 -14.05 28.07
CA VAL A 124 67.77 -13.70 27.29
C VAL A 124 66.55 -14.07 28.10
N MET A 125 65.69 -13.09 28.38
CA MET A 125 64.45 -13.27 29.13
C MET A 125 63.39 -12.36 28.56
N GLN A 126 62.48 -12.89 27.74
CA GLN A 126 61.35 -12.12 27.20
C GLN A 126 60.53 -11.47 28.33
N VAL A 127 60.22 -10.18 28.15
CA VAL A 127 59.30 -9.43 29.01
C VAL A 127 58.10 -8.98 28.18
N ALA A 128 56.90 -9.21 28.69
CA ALA A 128 55.65 -8.87 28.00
C ALA A 128 55.50 -7.36 27.83
N ALA A 129 55.44 -6.91 26.58
CA ALA A 129 55.19 -5.51 26.19
C ALA A 129 53.72 -5.26 25.79
N SER A 130 53.01 -6.27 25.29
CA SER A 130 51.57 -6.21 25.03
C SER A 130 50.89 -7.55 25.30
N VAL A 131 49.58 -7.50 25.54
CA VAL A 131 48.70 -8.67 25.69
C VAL A 131 47.48 -8.46 24.80
N VAL A 132 47.13 -9.47 24.02
CA VAL A 132 45.93 -9.47 23.17
C VAL A 132 44.98 -10.54 23.71
N VAL A 133 43.72 -10.18 23.91
CA VAL A 133 42.64 -11.11 24.29
C VAL A 133 41.71 -11.29 23.10
N SER A 134 41.38 -12.54 22.77
CA SER A 134 40.51 -12.91 21.65
C SER A 134 39.41 -13.88 22.10
N PRO A 135 38.15 -13.68 21.65
CA PRO A 135 37.64 -12.50 20.95
C PRO A 135 37.70 -11.22 21.83
N SER A 136 37.75 -10.03 21.20
CA SER A 136 37.83 -8.74 21.91
C SER A 136 36.48 -8.26 22.47
N ALA A 137 35.38 -8.80 21.96
CA ALA A 137 34.03 -8.59 22.48
C ALA A 137 33.17 -9.84 22.20
N SER A 138 32.23 -10.16 23.10
CA SER A 138 31.29 -11.28 22.93
C SER A 138 30.01 -11.07 23.75
N THR A 139 28.92 -11.72 23.34
CA THR A 139 27.64 -11.76 24.07
C THR A 139 27.31 -13.20 24.44
N ILE A 140 26.90 -13.44 25.69
CA ILE A 140 26.48 -14.74 26.24
C ILE A 140 25.20 -14.58 27.08
N VAL A 141 24.48 -15.66 27.37
CA VAL A 141 23.32 -15.62 28.29
C VAL A 141 23.72 -16.01 29.73
N PRO A 142 22.93 -15.69 30.77
CA PRO A 142 23.17 -16.16 32.13
C PRO A 142 23.29 -17.68 32.20
N GLY A 143 24.39 -18.16 32.78
CA GLY A 143 24.72 -19.58 32.91
C GLY A 143 25.73 -20.07 31.87
N ASP A 144 25.81 -19.45 30.69
CA ASP A 144 26.74 -19.84 29.61
C ASP A 144 28.20 -19.55 29.97
N THR A 145 29.11 -20.31 29.34
CA THR A 145 30.55 -20.11 29.48
C THR A 145 31.21 -19.75 28.16
N LEU A 146 32.02 -18.69 28.15
CA LEU A 146 32.86 -18.24 27.04
C LEU A 146 34.33 -18.53 27.32
N ARG A 147 35.06 -19.05 26.33
CA ARG A 147 36.51 -19.21 26.43
C ARG A 147 37.26 -18.11 25.67
N LEU A 148 37.93 -17.24 26.43
CA LEU A 148 38.86 -16.24 25.94
C LEU A 148 40.28 -16.81 25.90
N VAL A 149 41.03 -16.40 24.89
CA VAL A 149 42.46 -16.74 24.72
C VAL A 149 43.26 -15.45 24.87
N ALA A 150 44.31 -15.48 25.68
CA ALA A 150 45.27 -14.39 25.80
C ALA A 150 46.63 -14.79 25.24
N GLU A 151 47.24 -13.90 24.47
CA GLU A 151 48.61 -14.06 23.96
C GLU A 151 49.43 -12.82 24.36
N ALA A 152 50.65 -13.06 24.87
CA ALA A 152 51.58 -12.01 25.28
C ALA A 152 52.70 -11.90 24.25
N PHE A 153 53.10 -10.66 23.96
CA PHE A 153 54.16 -10.36 23.00
C PHE A 153 55.26 -9.55 23.67
N ASP A 154 56.51 -9.82 23.32
CA ASP A 154 57.66 -9.06 23.79
C ASP A 154 57.81 -7.70 23.07
N GLY A 155 58.80 -6.89 23.46
CA GLY A 155 59.03 -5.55 22.89
C GLY A 155 59.32 -5.51 21.38
N ASN A 156 59.59 -6.65 20.75
CA ASN A 156 59.81 -6.79 19.31
C ASN A 156 58.62 -7.46 18.60
N GLY A 157 57.51 -7.73 19.30
CA GLY A 157 56.31 -8.34 18.74
C GLY A 157 56.37 -9.86 18.62
N ASN A 158 57.33 -10.54 19.25
CA ASN A 158 57.38 -12.00 19.24
C ASN A 158 56.48 -12.57 20.33
N ALA A 159 55.72 -13.62 20.00
CA ALA A 159 54.89 -14.32 20.97
C ALA A 159 55.76 -14.94 22.07
N MET A 160 55.27 -14.84 23.30
CA MET A 160 55.89 -15.46 24.48
C MET A 160 55.21 -16.80 24.75
N ALA A 161 55.99 -17.89 24.74
CA ALA A 161 55.50 -19.22 25.10
C ALA A 161 55.42 -19.37 26.63
N ASP A 162 54.53 -20.26 27.09
CA ASP A 162 54.37 -20.65 28.49
C ASP A 162 54.08 -19.50 29.47
N VAL A 163 53.39 -18.45 28.99
CA VAL A 163 52.94 -17.33 29.83
C VAL A 163 51.66 -17.70 30.58
N GLU A 164 51.71 -17.64 31.90
CA GLU A 164 50.52 -17.69 32.73
C GLU A 164 49.90 -16.30 32.89
N PHE A 165 48.59 -16.21 32.62
CA PHE A 165 47.82 -14.98 32.76
C PHE A 165 46.97 -15.01 34.02
N THR A 166 46.93 -13.89 34.72
CA THR A 166 45.93 -13.61 35.75
C THR A 166 44.70 -12.99 35.10
N TRP A 167 43.53 -13.56 35.37
CA TRP A 167 42.27 -13.14 34.77
C TRP A 167 41.37 -12.48 35.81
N SER A 168 40.70 -11.40 35.45
CA SER A 168 39.76 -10.68 36.32
C SER A 168 38.59 -10.13 35.53
N SER A 169 37.46 -9.91 36.21
CA SER A 169 36.28 -9.26 35.67
C SER A 169 36.07 -7.91 36.34
N SER A 170 35.70 -6.88 35.58
CA SER A 170 35.33 -5.56 36.11
C SER A 170 34.04 -5.60 36.94
N ASP A 171 33.14 -6.54 36.61
CA ASP A 171 31.88 -6.76 37.34
C ASP A 171 31.56 -8.27 37.43
N PRO A 172 32.00 -8.95 38.50
CA PRO A 172 31.70 -10.36 38.72
C PRO A 172 30.20 -10.68 38.92
N SER A 173 29.35 -9.67 39.17
CA SER A 173 27.90 -9.88 39.26
C SER A 173 27.23 -9.99 37.89
N VAL A 174 27.90 -9.49 36.84
CA VAL A 174 27.50 -9.63 35.44
C VAL A 174 28.18 -10.85 34.81
N ALA A 175 29.51 -10.93 34.83
CA ALA A 175 30.26 -12.06 34.28
C ALA A 175 31.46 -12.40 35.16
N VAL A 176 31.65 -13.68 35.51
CA VAL A 176 32.69 -14.14 36.44
C VAL A 176 33.69 -15.05 35.73
N VAL A 177 34.98 -14.88 36.03
CA VAL A 177 36.03 -15.79 35.54
C VAL A 177 36.02 -17.06 36.40
N VAL A 178 35.60 -18.18 35.84
CA VAL A 178 35.46 -19.47 36.55
C VAL A 178 36.68 -20.38 36.43
N ALA A 179 37.48 -20.21 35.38
CA ALA A 179 38.79 -20.84 35.20
C ALA A 179 39.67 -19.92 34.32
N PRO A 180 41.00 -20.15 34.19
CA PRO A 180 41.86 -19.32 33.34
C PRO A 180 41.32 -19.21 31.91
N GLY A 181 40.96 -17.99 31.50
CA GLY A 181 40.33 -17.70 30.22
C GLY A 181 38.90 -18.22 30.05
N LEU A 182 38.26 -18.81 31.06
CA LEU A 182 36.87 -19.28 31.01
C LEU A 182 35.98 -18.36 31.85
N VAL A 183 35.03 -17.71 31.19
CA VAL A 183 34.12 -16.70 31.78
C VAL A 183 32.71 -17.27 31.77
N GLN A 184 31.98 -17.15 32.88
CA GLN A 184 30.57 -17.52 32.98
C GLN A 184 29.69 -16.28 33.09
N GLY A 185 28.60 -16.21 32.33
CA GLY A 185 27.59 -15.17 32.45
C GLY A 185 26.71 -15.37 33.70
N ILE A 186 26.43 -14.30 34.44
CA ILE A 186 25.68 -14.33 35.70
C ILE A 186 24.36 -13.56 35.61
N ALA A 187 24.41 -12.29 35.18
CA ALA A 187 23.24 -11.43 35.10
C ALA A 187 23.43 -10.35 34.03
N ASP A 188 22.32 -9.78 33.56
CA ASP A 188 22.29 -8.79 32.49
C ASP A 188 23.24 -7.62 32.73
N GLY A 189 24.07 -7.31 31.74
CA GLY A 189 25.02 -6.21 31.79
C GLY A 189 26.25 -6.46 30.92
N THR A 190 27.22 -5.56 30.98
CA THR A 190 28.51 -5.73 30.30
C THR A 190 29.64 -5.67 31.32
N ALA A 191 30.54 -6.65 31.29
CA ALA A 191 31.75 -6.69 32.11
C ALA A 191 32.99 -6.80 31.22
N THR A 192 34.01 -6.00 31.52
CA THR A 192 35.32 -6.09 30.86
C THR A 192 36.17 -7.14 31.55
N ILE A 193 36.57 -8.16 30.81
CA ILE A 193 37.46 -9.23 31.26
C ILE A 193 38.90 -8.85 30.93
N THR A 194 39.76 -8.83 31.94
CA THR A 194 41.17 -8.43 31.82
C THR A 194 42.08 -9.64 32.02
N ALA A 195 42.95 -9.92 31.05
CA ALA A 195 44.08 -10.84 31.18
C ALA A 195 45.35 -10.03 31.44
N ALA A 196 46.08 -10.36 32.50
CA ALA A 196 47.27 -9.64 32.93
C ALA A 196 48.47 -10.59 33.11
N VAL A 197 49.62 -10.19 32.57
CA VAL A 197 50.94 -10.77 32.86
C VAL A 197 51.85 -9.66 33.34
N ALA A 198 52.42 -9.81 34.55
CA ALA A 198 53.18 -8.76 35.22
C ALA A 198 52.41 -7.42 35.31
N GLN A 199 52.84 -6.38 34.59
CA GLN A 199 52.21 -5.05 34.54
C GLN A 199 51.47 -4.77 33.23
N THR A 200 51.41 -5.76 32.33
CA THR A 200 50.87 -5.62 30.98
C THR A 200 49.53 -6.34 30.90
N THR A 201 48.52 -5.66 30.37
CA THR A 201 47.14 -6.14 30.34
C THR A 201 46.54 -6.11 28.95
N GLY A 202 45.66 -7.06 28.65
CA GLY A 202 44.75 -7.04 27.50
C GLY A 202 43.32 -7.26 27.99
N THR A 203 42.34 -6.72 27.27
CA THR A 203 40.93 -6.72 27.70
C THR A 203 40.01 -7.25 26.61
N ALA A 204 38.89 -7.84 27.01
CA ALA A 204 37.76 -8.17 26.16
C ALA A 204 36.45 -7.84 26.87
N ASP A 205 35.47 -7.30 26.16
CA ASP A 205 34.14 -7.00 26.73
C ASP A 205 33.22 -8.21 26.60
N VAL A 206 32.63 -8.64 27.71
CA VAL A 206 31.63 -9.72 27.75
C VAL A 206 30.30 -9.13 28.17
N THR A 207 29.33 -9.13 27.26
CA THR A 207 27.94 -8.76 27.53
C THR A 207 27.18 -10.01 27.90
N VAL A 208 26.49 -9.97 29.05
CA VAL A 208 25.56 -11.00 29.49
C VAL A 208 24.16 -10.46 29.27
N ASP A 209 23.34 -11.22 28.56
CA ASP A 209 21.97 -10.82 28.21
C ASP A 209 21.02 -11.99 28.47
N GLY A 210 20.17 -11.85 29.48
CA GLY A 210 19.25 -12.88 29.97
C GLY A 210 17.89 -12.89 29.31
N SER A 211 17.62 -11.96 28.41
CA SER A 211 16.49 -12.08 27.51
C SER A 211 16.87 -12.96 26.33
N ASP A 212 16.54 -14.24 26.48
CA ASP A 212 16.57 -15.18 25.37
C ASP A 212 15.41 -14.84 24.42
N ASP A 213 15.63 -13.81 23.59
CA ASP A 213 14.70 -13.41 22.54
C ASP A 213 14.40 -14.61 21.62
N ARG A 214 15.37 -15.50 21.41
CA ARG A 214 15.18 -16.73 20.63
C ARG A 214 14.17 -17.63 21.33
N ALA A 215 14.38 -18.01 22.59
CA ALA A 215 13.41 -18.85 23.32
C ALA A 215 12.02 -18.19 23.42
N THR A 216 11.97 -16.86 23.55
CA THR A 216 10.72 -16.10 23.54
C THR A 216 10.00 -16.24 22.20
N LEU A 217 10.72 -16.09 21.09
CA LEU A 217 10.19 -16.28 19.75
C LEU A 217 9.83 -17.76 19.50
N GLU A 218 10.62 -18.72 19.95
CA GLU A 218 10.28 -20.15 19.86
C GLU A 218 8.98 -20.49 20.63
N ALA A 219 8.79 -19.91 21.81
CA ALA A 219 7.54 -20.02 22.56
C ALA A 219 6.37 -19.37 21.81
N PHE A 220 6.59 -18.19 21.23
CA PHE A 220 5.63 -17.52 20.36
C PHE A 220 5.22 -18.40 19.18
N TYR A 221 6.20 -18.88 18.39
CA TYR A 221 6.01 -19.78 17.27
C TYR A 221 5.15 -20.98 17.64
N ASN A 222 5.47 -21.66 18.74
CA ASN A 222 4.72 -22.82 19.20
C ASN A 222 3.29 -22.47 19.66
N ALA A 223 3.11 -21.35 20.36
CA ALA A 223 1.81 -20.92 20.89
C ALA A 223 0.84 -20.44 19.80
N THR A 224 1.38 -19.97 18.68
CA THR A 224 0.60 -19.41 17.56
C THR A 224 0.60 -20.30 16.31
N GLY A 225 0.85 -21.61 16.45
CA GLY A 225 0.66 -22.57 15.35
C GLY A 225 1.72 -22.49 14.25
N GLY A 226 2.96 -22.13 14.60
CA GLY A 226 4.11 -21.91 13.72
C GLY A 226 4.29 -22.86 12.52
N PRO A 227 4.14 -24.18 12.68
CA PRO A 227 4.26 -25.12 11.55
C PRO A 227 3.23 -24.92 10.43
N HIS A 228 2.17 -24.15 10.68
CA HIS A 228 1.07 -23.88 9.77
C HIS A 228 0.99 -22.42 9.31
N TRP A 229 1.96 -21.58 9.68
CA TRP A 229 2.04 -20.21 9.16
C TRP A 229 2.23 -20.19 7.66
N GLY A 230 1.75 -19.14 6.99
CA GLY A 230 1.96 -18.93 5.55
C GLY A 230 3.45 -18.82 5.19
N ASN A 231 4.23 -18.12 6.03
CA ASN A 231 5.67 -18.03 5.96
C ASN A 231 6.29 -18.19 7.36
N ASN A 232 7.06 -19.26 7.52
CA ASN A 232 7.86 -19.56 8.72
C ASN A 232 9.35 -19.72 8.40
N GLU A 233 9.84 -19.05 7.37
CA GLU A 233 11.23 -19.15 6.94
C GLU A 233 12.20 -18.85 8.09
N ASN A 234 13.18 -19.75 8.25
CA ASN A 234 14.23 -19.75 9.27
C ASN A 234 13.78 -19.90 10.73
N TRP A 235 12.49 -19.93 11.03
CA TRP A 235 11.99 -20.21 12.38
C TRP A 235 12.37 -21.62 12.85
N LEU A 236 12.82 -21.73 14.10
CA LEU A 236 13.36 -22.97 14.70
C LEU A 236 14.61 -23.55 14.01
N THR A 237 15.34 -22.73 13.23
CA THR A 237 16.63 -23.11 12.63
C THR A 237 17.81 -22.46 13.35
N ASP A 238 19.03 -22.86 12.99
CA ASP A 238 20.28 -22.28 13.50
C ASP A 238 20.60 -20.89 12.89
N ALA A 239 19.77 -20.38 11.97
CA ALA A 239 19.92 -19.05 11.38
C ALA A 239 19.86 -17.94 12.45
N ALA A 240 20.50 -16.79 12.19
CA ALA A 240 20.44 -15.64 13.10
C ALA A 240 18.99 -15.12 13.22
N LEU A 241 18.61 -14.54 14.37
CA LEU A 241 17.24 -14.02 14.56
C LEU A 241 16.86 -12.94 13.53
N SER A 242 17.83 -12.14 13.08
CA SER A 242 17.65 -11.16 12.01
C SER A 242 17.30 -11.77 10.64
N GLU A 243 17.51 -13.08 10.47
CA GLU A 243 17.18 -13.83 9.26
C GLU A 243 15.81 -14.54 9.39
N TRP A 244 15.20 -14.53 10.58
CA TRP A 244 13.88 -15.14 10.78
C TRP A 244 12.80 -14.27 10.12
N HIS A 245 11.86 -14.92 9.43
CA HIS A 245 10.78 -14.20 8.77
C HIS A 245 10.04 -13.30 9.77
N GLY A 246 9.95 -12.00 9.44
CA GLY A 246 9.24 -11.02 10.25
C GLY A 246 10.00 -10.52 11.48
N VAL A 247 11.25 -10.93 11.73
CA VAL A 247 12.04 -10.51 12.89
C VAL A 247 13.11 -9.50 12.48
N GLU A 248 13.16 -8.34 13.14
CA GLU A 248 14.25 -7.37 13.00
C GLU A 248 14.99 -7.23 14.33
N THR A 249 16.32 -7.17 14.27
CA THR A 249 17.17 -6.98 15.44
C THR A 249 18.00 -5.69 15.37
N ASP A 250 18.41 -5.17 16.52
CA ASP A 250 19.39 -4.08 16.59
C ASP A 250 20.83 -4.60 16.33
N GLY A 251 21.82 -3.69 16.41
CA GLY A 251 23.23 -4.00 16.23
C GLY A 251 23.85 -4.93 17.29
N THR A 252 23.09 -5.27 18.34
CA THR A 252 23.48 -6.23 19.39
C THR A 252 22.78 -7.59 19.23
N GLY A 253 21.92 -7.74 18.21
CA GLY A 253 21.17 -8.97 17.96
C GLY A 253 19.84 -9.08 18.72
N ARG A 254 19.38 -8.00 19.35
CA ARG A 254 18.14 -7.96 20.13
C ARG A 254 16.93 -7.58 19.30
N VAL A 255 15.81 -8.26 19.49
CA VAL A 255 14.60 -8.09 18.69
C VAL A 255 13.97 -6.73 18.96
N VAL A 256 13.91 -5.91 17.91
CA VAL A 256 13.31 -4.57 17.91
C VAL A 256 12.01 -4.51 17.13
N ALA A 257 11.77 -5.45 16.21
CA ALA A 257 10.47 -5.58 15.55
C ALA A 257 10.06 -7.03 15.32
N LEU A 258 8.77 -7.30 15.45
CA LEU A 258 8.11 -8.56 15.10
C LEU A 258 6.92 -8.26 14.20
N LYS A 259 7.02 -8.63 12.92
CA LYS A 259 6.09 -8.30 11.83
C LYS A 259 5.57 -9.58 11.17
N LEU A 260 4.45 -10.08 11.67
CA LEU A 260 3.82 -11.35 11.28
C LEU A 260 2.36 -11.14 10.83
N SER A 261 2.11 -10.05 10.12
CA SER A 261 0.80 -9.75 9.53
C SER A 261 0.47 -10.70 8.38
N PHE A 262 -0.81 -11.08 8.24
CA PHE A 262 -1.30 -11.96 7.16
C PHE A 262 -0.49 -13.27 7.04
N ASN A 263 -0.27 -13.94 8.16
CA ASN A 263 0.64 -15.09 8.21
C ASN A 263 0.01 -16.36 8.81
N ASP A 264 -1.32 -16.43 8.82
CA ASP A 264 -2.11 -17.57 9.32
C ASP A 264 -1.76 -18.01 10.75
N LEU A 265 -1.37 -17.08 11.62
CA LEU A 265 -1.15 -17.38 13.04
C LEU A 265 -2.44 -17.91 13.69
N ALA A 266 -2.32 -18.96 14.49
CA ALA A 266 -3.45 -19.60 15.15
C ALA A 266 -3.18 -20.00 16.61
N GLY A 267 -4.15 -19.85 17.50
CA GLY A 267 -3.96 -20.15 18.92
C GLY A 267 -3.94 -18.88 19.77
N ARG A 268 -2.91 -18.69 20.60
CA ARG A 268 -2.86 -17.55 21.54
C ARG A 268 -1.56 -16.76 21.45
N ILE A 269 -1.64 -15.45 21.65
CA ILE A 269 -0.47 -14.61 21.89
C ILE A 269 0.03 -14.93 23.31
N PRO A 270 1.23 -15.53 23.48
CA PRO A 270 1.70 -15.95 24.79
C PRO A 270 2.23 -14.76 25.61
N PRO A 271 2.08 -14.76 26.95
CA PRO A 271 2.57 -13.69 27.84
C PRO A 271 4.09 -13.51 27.78
N GLU A 272 4.83 -14.54 27.40
CA GLU A 272 6.28 -14.53 27.19
C GLU A 272 6.73 -13.44 26.20
N ILE A 273 5.83 -12.96 25.31
CA ILE A 273 6.12 -11.82 24.42
C ILE A 273 6.59 -10.56 25.16
N GLY A 274 6.21 -10.40 26.43
CA GLY A 274 6.70 -9.32 27.29
C GLY A 274 8.19 -9.38 27.62
N ALA A 275 8.88 -10.48 27.32
CA ALA A 275 10.32 -10.64 27.52
C ALA A 275 11.18 -9.99 26.41
N LEU A 276 10.57 -9.59 25.28
CA LEU A 276 11.26 -8.88 24.19
C LEU A 276 11.48 -7.41 24.56
N THR A 277 12.28 -7.14 25.59
CA THR A 277 12.40 -5.81 26.24
C THR A 277 12.88 -4.67 25.32
N LYS A 278 13.47 -5.00 24.17
CA LYS A 278 13.90 -4.04 23.13
C LYS A 278 12.85 -3.81 22.04
N LEU A 279 11.73 -4.52 22.07
CA LEU A 279 10.70 -4.44 21.04
C LEU A 279 10.11 -3.03 20.93
N GLU A 280 10.19 -2.46 19.73
CA GLU A 280 9.69 -1.14 19.38
C GLU A 280 8.45 -1.21 18.48
N ASP A 281 8.35 -2.24 17.64
CA ASP A 281 7.30 -2.40 16.62
C ASP A 281 6.76 -3.83 16.61
N LEU A 282 5.54 -4.01 17.14
CA LEU A 282 4.82 -5.28 17.12
C LEU A 282 3.65 -5.18 16.14
N ARG A 283 3.72 -5.95 15.03
CA ARG A 283 2.66 -6.05 14.02
C ARG A 283 2.24 -7.49 13.83
N ILE A 284 1.06 -7.79 14.35
CA ILE A 284 0.38 -9.06 14.14
C ILE A 284 -1.00 -8.65 13.69
N THR A 285 -1.21 -8.43 12.39
CA THR A 285 -2.52 -7.98 11.87
C THR A 285 -3.10 -9.02 10.93
N TYR A 286 -4.43 -9.16 10.93
CA TYR A 286 -5.13 -10.09 10.02
C TYR A 286 -4.65 -11.54 10.12
N ASN A 287 -4.62 -12.07 11.35
CA ASN A 287 -4.43 -13.50 11.61
C ASN A 287 -5.67 -14.05 12.33
N PRO A 288 -6.73 -14.43 11.59
CA PRO A 288 -8.02 -14.81 12.18
C PRO A 288 -7.96 -16.08 13.04
N GLY A 289 -6.93 -16.91 12.86
CA GLY A 289 -6.70 -18.09 13.69
C GLY A 289 -6.38 -17.77 15.16
N LEU A 290 -6.02 -16.51 15.47
CA LEU A 290 -5.85 -16.03 16.85
C LEU A 290 -7.18 -15.75 17.56
N GLY A 291 -8.32 -16.02 16.90
CA GLY A 291 -9.65 -15.93 17.48
C GLY A 291 -9.76 -16.67 18.82
N GLY A 292 -10.29 -15.98 19.83
CA GLY A 292 -10.36 -16.49 21.21
C GLY A 292 -9.13 -16.20 22.08
N SER A 293 -8.04 -15.67 21.53
CA SER A 293 -6.92 -15.14 22.31
C SER A 293 -7.25 -13.79 22.92
N THR A 294 -6.66 -13.47 24.07
CA THR A 294 -6.72 -12.14 24.69
C THR A 294 -5.45 -11.34 24.41
N ILE A 295 -5.49 -10.01 24.64
CA ILE A 295 -4.29 -9.16 24.68
C ILE A 295 -3.54 -9.45 26.00
N PRO A 296 -2.29 -9.96 25.98
CA PRO A 296 -1.53 -10.20 27.21
C PRO A 296 -1.19 -8.89 27.91
N VAL A 297 -1.38 -8.84 29.23
CA VAL A 297 -1.05 -7.65 30.05
C VAL A 297 0.46 -7.36 30.04
N GLU A 298 1.27 -8.38 29.82
CA GLU A 298 2.73 -8.32 29.74
C GLU A 298 3.22 -7.44 28.58
N LEU A 299 2.40 -7.19 27.56
CA LEU A 299 2.72 -6.19 26.52
C LEU A 299 2.88 -4.78 27.09
N ALA A 300 2.19 -4.46 28.19
CA ALA A 300 2.34 -3.20 28.90
C ALA A 300 3.72 -3.03 29.57
N ALA A 301 4.48 -4.13 29.72
CA ALA A 301 5.81 -4.11 30.33
C ALA A 301 6.95 -3.80 29.33
N LEU A 302 6.64 -3.60 28.04
CA LEU A 302 7.63 -3.35 26.99
C LEU A 302 8.03 -1.85 26.94
N PRO A 303 9.19 -1.46 27.50
CA PRO A 303 9.52 -0.05 27.75
C PRO A 303 9.88 0.73 26.48
N SER A 304 10.13 0.03 25.38
CA SER A 304 10.54 0.61 24.10
C SER A 304 9.42 0.60 23.05
N LEU A 305 8.25 0.06 23.36
CA LEU A 305 7.18 -0.13 22.38
C LEU A 305 6.66 1.22 21.87
N THR A 306 6.73 1.41 20.57
CA THR A 306 6.27 2.61 19.86
C THR A 306 5.09 2.33 18.94
N ARG A 307 4.98 1.11 18.40
CA ARG A 307 3.89 0.67 17.52
C ARG A 307 3.35 -0.67 17.99
N LEU A 308 2.04 -0.72 18.24
CA LEU A 308 1.32 -1.94 18.63
C LEU A 308 0.11 -2.12 17.71
N PHE A 309 0.24 -3.00 16.72
CA PHE A 309 -0.77 -3.28 15.70
C PHE A 309 -1.28 -4.70 15.86
N LEU A 310 -2.50 -4.83 16.40
CA LEU A 310 -3.17 -6.12 16.63
C LEU A 310 -4.54 -6.20 15.94
N ASN A 311 -4.77 -5.41 14.89
CA ASN A 311 -6.07 -5.34 14.22
C ASN A 311 -6.36 -6.59 13.36
N GLY A 312 -7.63 -6.99 13.25
CA GLY A 312 -8.07 -8.07 12.35
C GLY A 312 -7.77 -9.50 12.82
N ASN A 313 -7.57 -9.75 14.12
CA ASN A 313 -7.16 -11.06 14.63
C ASN A 313 -8.28 -11.85 15.31
N GLY A 314 -9.46 -11.24 15.51
CA GLY A 314 -10.53 -11.86 16.29
C GLY A 314 -10.23 -11.98 17.79
N LEU A 315 -9.36 -11.14 18.35
CA LEU A 315 -9.01 -11.14 19.78
C LEU A 315 -10.23 -10.86 20.65
N GLU A 316 -10.33 -11.56 21.78
CA GLU A 316 -11.42 -11.45 22.75
C GLU A 316 -10.94 -10.83 24.07
N GLY A 317 -11.85 -10.73 25.05
CA GLY A 317 -11.56 -10.18 26.37
C GLY A 317 -11.62 -8.66 26.41
N ARG A 318 -11.01 -8.05 27.43
CA ARG A 318 -10.99 -6.60 27.63
C ARG A 318 -9.66 -6.00 27.18
N ILE A 319 -9.67 -4.70 26.85
CA ILE A 319 -8.43 -3.93 26.69
C ILE A 319 -7.78 -3.79 28.08
N PRO A 320 -6.53 -4.24 28.30
CA PRO A 320 -5.86 -4.08 29.58
C PRO A 320 -5.60 -2.59 29.90
N PRO A 321 -6.04 -2.06 31.06
CA PRO A 321 -5.77 -0.68 31.45
C PRO A 321 -4.26 -0.38 31.57
N GLU A 322 -3.44 -1.39 31.85
CA GLU A 322 -1.99 -1.29 31.96
C GLU A 322 -1.34 -0.80 30.66
N LEU A 323 -1.97 -0.99 29.50
CA LEU A 323 -1.47 -0.44 28.24
C LEU A 323 -1.33 1.09 28.28
N GLY A 324 -2.07 1.80 29.13
CA GLY A 324 -1.91 3.22 29.39
C GLY A 324 -0.54 3.62 29.94
N GLY A 325 0.23 2.67 30.48
CA GLY A 325 1.59 2.88 30.97
C GLY A 325 2.67 2.96 29.89
N LEU A 326 2.35 2.66 28.63
CA LEU A 326 3.30 2.62 27.50
C LEU A 326 3.67 4.03 27.01
N SER A 327 4.43 4.77 27.82
CA SER A 327 4.77 6.18 27.57
C SER A 327 5.46 6.50 26.24
N ARG A 328 6.06 5.53 25.55
CA ARG A 328 6.69 5.71 24.22
C ARG A 328 5.76 5.37 23.05
N LEU A 329 4.56 4.85 23.32
CA LEU A 329 3.64 4.40 22.30
C LEU A 329 3.18 5.59 21.46
N ARG A 330 3.34 5.47 20.15
CA ARG A 330 2.94 6.46 19.14
C ARG A 330 1.73 5.99 18.36
N HIS A 331 1.56 4.68 18.24
CA HIS A 331 0.63 4.09 17.30
C HIS A 331 -0.03 2.85 17.93
N LEU A 332 -1.32 2.94 18.23
CA LEU A 332 -2.11 1.83 18.78
C LEU A 332 -3.30 1.54 17.87
N THR A 333 -3.37 0.33 17.31
CA THR A 333 -4.57 -0.17 16.65
C THR A 333 -4.96 -1.55 17.16
N LEU A 334 -6.19 -1.63 17.63
CA LEU A 334 -6.85 -2.85 18.11
C LEU A 334 -8.16 -3.09 17.35
N SER A 335 -8.36 -2.41 16.21
CA SER A 335 -9.61 -2.47 15.44
C SER A 335 -9.89 -3.85 14.85
N GLN A 336 -11.13 -4.13 14.46
CA GLN A 336 -11.53 -5.39 13.83
C GLN A 336 -11.16 -6.62 14.68
N ASN A 337 -11.57 -6.60 15.95
CA ASN A 337 -11.44 -7.73 16.87
C ASN A 337 -12.79 -7.99 17.54
N GLN A 338 -12.82 -8.88 18.54
CA GLN A 338 -13.99 -9.19 19.36
C GLN A 338 -13.81 -8.67 20.80
N LEU A 339 -13.09 -7.56 20.99
CA LEU A 339 -12.82 -6.99 22.31
C LEU A 339 -14.11 -6.47 22.94
N THR A 340 -14.23 -6.63 24.25
CA THR A 340 -15.42 -6.36 25.07
C THR A 340 -15.11 -5.48 26.27
N GLY A 341 -16.14 -5.00 26.97
CA GLY A 341 -15.99 -4.15 28.16
C GLY A 341 -15.70 -2.68 27.82
N PRO A 342 -15.44 -1.84 28.84
CA PRO A 342 -15.21 -0.41 28.66
C PRO A 342 -13.83 -0.10 28.07
N ILE A 343 -13.75 1.03 27.37
CA ILE A 343 -12.46 1.65 27.02
C ILE A 343 -11.81 2.11 28.34
N PRO A 344 -10.57 1.68 28.66
CA PRO A 344 -9.90 2.15 29.86
C PRO A 344 -9.56 3.64 29.77
N GLY A 345 -9.88 4.42 30.82
CA GLY A 345 -9.54 5.84 30.90
C GLY A 345 -8.02 6.07 30.95
N GLU A 346 -7.26 5.08 31.43
CA GLU A 346 -5.81 5.04 31.48
C GLU A 346 -5.17 5.19 30.09
N LEU A 347 -5.87 4.83 29.01
CA LEU A 347 -5.37 5.10 27.66
C LEU A 347 -5.17 6.59 27.40
N GLY A 348 -5.87 7.48 28.12
CA GLY A 348 -5.69 8.93 28.07
C GLY A 348 -4.32 9.41 28.54
N ASP A 349 -3.55 8.57 29.24
CA ASP A 349 -2.21 8.92 29.74
C ASP A 349 -1.10 8.70 28.68
N LEU A 350 -1.45 8.18 27.49
CA LEU A 350 -0.52 7.95 26.38
C LEU A 350 -0.17 9.25 25.64
N SER A 351 0.62 10.10 26.30
CA SER A 351 0.92 11.48 25.83
C SER A 351 1.66 11.58 24.49
N ASN A 352 2.30 10.51 24.03
CA ASN A 352 3.04 10.46 22.75
C ASN A 352 2.24 9.82 21.62
N LEU A 353 0.98 9.44 21.87
CA LEU A 353 0.15 8.73 20.91
C LEU A 353 -0.27 9.67 19.78
N GLY A 354 -0.01 9.23 18.55
CA GLY A 354 -0.42 9.88 17.32
C GLY A 354 -1.78 9.40 16.81
N TRP A 355 -2.04 8.09 16.82
CA TRP A 355 -3.36 7.56 16.48
C TRP A 355 -3.82 6.48 17.45
N LEU A 356 -5.13 6.44 17.67
CA LEU A 356 -5.84 5.43 18.45
C LEU A 356 -7.01 4.90 17.63
N PHE A 357 -6.95 3.61 17.26
CA PHE A 357 -8.03 2.94 16.54
C PHE A 357 -8.53 1.73 17.31
N LEU A 358 -9.77 1.80 17.77
CA LEU A 358 -10.48 0.76 18.53
C LEU A 358 -11.78 0.32 17.83
N GLY A 359 -12.06 0.86 16.62
CA GLY A 359 -13.29 0.59 15.90
C GLY A 359 -13.50 -0.87 15.49
N GLN A 360 -14.73 -1.25 15.15
CA GLN A 360 -15.12 -2.62 14.77
C GLN A 360 -14.76 -3.65 15.85
N ASN A 361 -15.28 -3.44 17.05
CA ASN A 361 -15.17 -4.34 18.21
C ASN A 361 -16.55 -4.49 18.88
N ARG A 362 -16.60 -5.08 20.09
CA ARG A 362 -17.79 -5.15 20.95
C ARG A 362 -17.59 -4.35 22.25
N LEU A 363 -16.89 -3.22 22.17
CA LEU A 363 -16.64 -2.36 23.33
C LEU A 363 -17.94 -1.73 23.81
N THR A 364 -18.10 -1.58 25.11
CA THR A 364 -19.35 -1.16 25.79
C THR A 364 -19.07 -0.01 26.76
N GLY A 365 -20.10 0.62 27.33
CA GLY A 365 -19.93 1.71 28.30
C GLY A 365 -19.65 3.06 27.63
N GLU A 366 -19.31 4.06 28.45
CA GLU A 366 -19.11 5.44 28.00
C GLU A 366 -17.72 5.67 27.42
N ILE A 367 -17.59 6.67 26.54
CA ILE A 367 -16.28 7.17 26.09
C ILE A 367 -15.64 7.89 27.29
N PRO A 368 -14.45 7.49 27.76
CA PRO A 368 -13.82 8.14 28.91
C PRO A 368 -13.41 9.59 28.58
N PRO A 369 -13.78 10.58 29.40
CA PRO A 369 -13.35 11.96 29.21
C PRO A 369 -11.83 12.13 29.28
N GLU A 370 -11.11 11.20 29.94
CA GLU A 370 -9.65 11.15 29.99
C GLU A 370 -9.00 11.08 28.60
N LEU A 371 -9.69 10.55 27.59
CA LEU A 371 -9.17 10.53 26.21
C LEU A 371 -8.96 11.95 25.65
N GLY A 372 -9.62 12.97 26.21
CA GLY A 372 -9.38 14.37 25.87
C GLY A 372 -7.98 14.88 26.21
N ARG A 373 -7.21 14.16 27.04
CA ARG A 373 -5.81 14.48 27.37
C ARG A 373 -4.80 14.05 26.30
N LEU A 374 -5.24 13.23 25.34
CA LEU A 374 -4.38 12.73 24.28
C LEU A 374 -3.92 13.86 23.35
N ALA A 375 -2.81 13.61 22.65
CA ALA A 375 -2.27 14.49 21.61
C ALA A 375 -2.40 13.87 20.20
N VAL A 376 -3.39 13.00 20.02
CA VAL A 376 -3.61 12.24 18.77
C VAL A 376 -4.09 13.13 17.62
N PHE A 377 -3.74 12.74 16.40
CA PHE A 377 -4.29 13.28 15.16
C PHE A 377 -5.48 12.46 14.64
N ARG A 378 -5.61 11.19 14.98
CA ARG A 378 -6.80 10.38 14.62
C ARG A 378 -7.30 9.54 15.78
N LEU A 379 -8.60 9.63 16.04
CA LEU A 379 -9.32 8.85 17.04
C LEU A 379 -10.50 8.14 16.37
N GLY A 380 -10.43 6.81 16.26
CA GLY A 380 -11.50 5.99 15.68
C GLY A 380 -12.05 4.99 16.69
N LEU A 381 -13.31 5.16 17.07
CA LEU A 381 -14.07 4.32 18.00
C LEU A 381 -15.38 3.79 17.36
N ASP A 382 -15.48 3.86 16.04
CA ASP A 382 -16.68 3.50 15.27
C ASP A 382 -17.02 2.00 15.35
N SER A 383 -18.26 1.63 15.05
CA SER A 383 -18.71 0.24 14.98
C SER A 383 -18.43 -0.54 16.28
N ASN A 384 -18.99 -0.06 17.39
CA ASN A 384 -18.92 -0.67 18.72
C ASN A 384 -20.30 -0.61 19.39
N GLU A 385 -20.38 -0.93 20.69
CA GLU A 385 -21.60 -0.81 21.52
C GLU A 385 -21.46 0.30 22.59
N LEU A 386 -20.72 1.37 22.27
CA LEU A 386 -20.50 2.49 23.20
C LEU A 386 -21.81 3.25 23.44
N THR A 387 -22.01 3.69 24.68
CA THR A 387 -23.23 4.37 25.17
C THR A 387 -22.89 5.71 25.81
N GLY A 388 -23.89 6.49 26.22
CA GLY A 388 -23.69 7.76 26.92
C GLY A 388 -23.41 8.91 25.95
N GLU A 389 -22.98 10.06 26.49
CA GLU A 389 -22.74 11.27 25.70
C GLU A 389 -21.35 11.30 25.08
N ILE A 390 -21.17 12.09 24.01
CA ILE A 390 -19.84 12.43 23.50
C ILE A 390 -19.19 13.39 24.51
N PRO A 391 -18.03 13.06 25.12
CA PRO A 391 -17.40 13.95 26.09
C PRO A 391 -16.92 15.27 25.45
N ALA A 392 -17.25 16.40 26.07
CA ALA A 392 -16.79 17.72 25.63
C ALA A 392 -15.26 17.84 25.65
N GLU A 393 -14.59 17.06 26.50
CA GLU A 393 -13.13 16.97 26.60
C GLU A 393 -12.47 16.52 25.29
N LEU A 394 -13.16 15.82 24.39
CA LEU A 394 -12.62 15.50 23.07
C LEU A 394 -12.33 16.75 22.23
N GLY A 395 -13.03 17.86 22.50
CA GLY A 395 -12.74 19.18 21.92
C GLY A 395 -11.40 19.79 22.37
N GLN A 396 -10.71 19.19 23.35
CA GLN A 396 -9.41 19.67 23.86
C GLN A 396 -8.20 19.07 23.11
N ILE A 397 -8.42 18.07 22.27
CA ILE A 397 -7.36 17.39 21.51
C ILE A 397 -6.93 18.29 20.34
N ALA A 398 -6.07 19.28 20.62
CA ALA A 398 -5.71 20.33 19.67
C ALA A 398 -5.12 19.84 18.33
N ASN A 399 -4.55 18.63 18.31
CA ASN A 399 -3.97 18.03 17.11
C ASN A 399 -4.96 17.18 16.29
N LEU A 400 -6.22 17.04 16.74
CA LEU A 400 -7.17 16.11 16.14
C LEU A 400 -7.51 16.52 14.71
N GLU A 401 -7.23 15.61 13.79
CA GLU A 401 -7.49 15.72 12.36
C GLU A 401 -8.72 14.87 11.99
N GLY A 402 -8.87 13.67 12.55
CA GLY A 402 -10.03 12.80 12.30
C GLY A 402 -10.66 12.24 13.57
N LEU A 403 -11.99 12.36 13.68
CA LEU A 403 -12.81 11.77 14.73
C LEU A 403 -13.91 10.91 14.11
N SER A 404 -13.89 9.60 14.38
CA SER A 404 -14.87 8.63 13.87
C SER A 404 -15.52 7.90 15.04
N LEU A 405 -16.82 8.16 15.28
CA LEU A 405 -17.63 7.58 16.37
C LEU A 405 -18.90 6.89 15.86
N GLY A 406 -19.08 6.76 14.55
CA GLY A 406 -20.29 6.22 13.94
C GLY A 406 -20.60 4.76 14.33
N ARG A 407 -21.84 4.32 14.14
CA ARG A 407 -22.33 2.96 14.44
C ARG A 407 -22.06 2.55 15.90
N ASN A 408 -22.57 3.36 16.82
CA ASN A 408 -22.57 3.12 18.26
C ASN A 408 -24.00 3.38 18.82
N ARG A 409 -24.15 3.45 20.14
CA ARG A 409 -25.39 3.84 20.84
C ARG A 409 -25.17 5.14 21.63
N LEU A 410 -24.38 6.08 21.08
CA LEU A 410 -24.10 7.36 21.73
C LEU A 410 -25.34 8.24 21.69
N ALA A 411 -25.65 8.90 22.80
CA ALA A 411 -26.84 9.72 23.00
C ALA A 411 -26.48 11.15 23.43
N GLY A 412 -27.48 11.98 23.69
CA GLY A 412 -27.28 13.39 24.06
C GLY A 412 -26.94 14.28 22.84
N SER A 413 -26.51 15.52 23.09
CA SER A 413 -26.22 16.49 22.04
C SER A 413 -24.77 16.41 21.54
N ILE A 414 -24.55 16.83 20.29
CA ILE A 414 -23.19 17.05 19.77
C ILE A 414 -22.53 18.18 20.59
N PRO A 415 -21.35 17.98 21.20
CA PRO A 415 -20.70 19.00 22.01
C PRO A 415 -20.23 20.19 21.15
N PRO A 416 -20.57 21.45 21.52
CA PRO A 416 -20.11 22.62 20.79
C PRO A 416 -18.59 22.79 20.82
N GLU A 417 -17.90 22.22 21.82
CA GLU A 417 -16.44 22.24 21.95
C GLU A 417 -15.71 21.60 20.75
N LEU A 418 -16.36 20.69 20.02
CA LEU A 418 -15.79 20.11 18.79
C LEU A 418 -15.54 21.18 17.71
N GLY A 419 -16.30 22.28 17.72
CA GLY A 419 -16.08 23.42 16.83
C GLY A 419 -14.77 24.18 17.08
N SER A 420 -14.13 23.98 18.25
CA SER A 420 -12.84 24.61 18.57
C SER A 420 -11.64 23.91 17.91
N LEU A 421 -11.83 22.72 17.34
CA LEU A 421 -10.75 21.90 16.77
C LEU A 421 -10.29 22.43 15.41
N GLN A 422 -9.26 23.27 15.43
CA GLN A 422 -8.73 23.98 14.25
C GLN A 422 -7.98 23.10 13.23
N ARG A 423 -7.82 21.80 13.49
CA ARG A 423 -7.17 20.85 12.57
C ARG A 423 -8.11 19.76 12.07
N LEU A 424 -9.34 19.72 12.60
CA LEU A 424 -10.30 18.67 12.30
C LEU A 424 -10.69 18.76 10.82
N TYR A 425 -10.34 17.72 10.05
CA TYR A 425 -10.70 17.58 8.65
C TYR A 425 -11.85 16.58 8.44
N HIS A 426 -12.03 15.64 9.37
CA HIS A 426 -13.04 14.58 9.27
C HIS A 426 -13.77 14.37 10.60
N LEU A 427 -15.09 14.61 10.61
CA LEU A 427 -15.98 14.32 11.72
C LEU A 427 -17.09 13.39 11.25
N SER A 428 -17.09 12.15 11.74
CA SER A 428 -18.06 11.12 11.37
C SER A 428 -18.74 10.56 12.62
N LEU A 429 -20.02 10.88 12.77
CA LEU A 429 -20.91 10.45 13.86
C LEU A 429 -22.14 9.64 13.39
N PRO A 430 -22.16 8.97 12.22
CA PRO A 430 -23.39 8.43 11.69
C PRO A 430 -23.93 7.24 12.50
N HIS A 431 -25.21 6.95 12.42
CA HIS A 431 -25.84 5.76 13.05
C HIS A 431 -25.59 5.69 14.56
N ASN A 432 -26.09 6.69 15.28
CA ASN A 432 -26.09 6.80 16.74
C ASN A 432 -27.48 7.24 17.24
N GLU A 433 -27.60 7.53 18.53
CA GLU A 433 -28.83 8.02 19.18
C GLU A 433 -28.71 9.52 19.56
N LEU A 434 -27.89 10.29 18.83
CA LEU A 434 -27.64 11.71 19.13
C LEU A 434 -28.90 12.55 18.91
N THR A 435 -29.13 13.53 19.77
CA THR A 435 -30.33 14.37 19.82
C THR A 435 -29.99 15.86 19.86
N GLY A 436 -31.02 16.72 19.73
CA GLY A 436 -30.84 18.17 19.80
C GLY A 436 -30.33 18.78 18.49
N PRO A 437 -30.10 20.10 18.45
CA PRO A 437 -29.66 20.79 17.24
C PRO A 437 -28.17 20.57 16.96
N ILE A 438 -27.78 20.71 15.69
CA ILE A 438 -26.37 20.85 15.31
C ILE A 438 -25.85 22.15 15.93
N PRO A 439 -24.76 22.12 16.73
CA PRO A 439 -24.25 23.33 17.36
C PRO A 439 -23.64 24.29 16.31
N PRO A 440 -24.04 25.58 16.29
CA PRO A 440 -23.50 26.56 15.35
C PRO A 440 -21.98 26.76 15.50
N GLU A 441 -21.41 26.47 16.67
CA GLU A 441 -19.98 26.51 16.95
C GLU A 441 -19.17 25.59 16.04
N LEU A 442 -19.76 24.52 15.49
CA LEU A 442 -19.08 23.66 14.51
C LEU A 442 -18.62 24.45 13.28
N GLY A 443 -19.29 25.54 12.92
CA GLY A 443 -18.87 26.45 11.84
C GLY A 443 -17.48 27.06 12.03
N ALA A 444 -16.90 27.00 13.23
CA ALA A 444 -15.55 27.49 13.53
C ALA A 444 -14.43 26.48 13.22
N ALA A 445 -14.74 25.23 12.90
CA ALA A 445 -13.77 24.20 12.52
C ALA A 445 -13.40 24.33 11.03
N THR A 446 -12.74 25.43 10.63
CA THR A 446 -12.62 25.86 9.22
C THR A 446 -11.88 24.89 8.28
N PHE A 447 -11.15 23.90 8.81
CA PHE A 447 -10.48 22.85 8.02
C PHE A 447 -11.35 21.62 7.79
N LEU A 448 -12.56 21.58 8.35
CA LEU A 448 -13.46 20.44 8.24
C LEU A 448 -13.84 20.24 6.77
N ASN A 449 -13.51 19.07 6.25
CA ASN A 449 -13.71 18.69 4.86
C ASN A 449 -14.87 17.70 4.73
N HIS A 450 -15.04 16.83 5.73
CA HIS A 450 -16.07 15.82 5.75
C HIS A 450 -16.82 15.86 7.08
N LEU A 451 -18.13 16.13 7.00
CA LEU A 451 -19.07 16.10 8.12
C LEU A 451 -20.19 15.11 7.82
N ASP A 452 -20.24 14.02 8.58
CA ASP A 452 -21.29 13.02 8.50
C ASP A 452 -21.97 12.84 9.85
N LEU A 453 -23.24 13.21 9.91
CA LEU A 453 -24.13 13.16 11.07
C LEU A 453 -25.37 12.29 10.79
N SER A 454 -25.34 11.47 9.73
CA SER A 454 -26.50 10.71 9.28
C SER A 454 -26.99 9.67 10.29
N GLY A 455 -28.26 9.25 10.23
CA GLY A 455 -28.79 8.17 11.09
C GLY A 455 -28.75 8.52 12.58
N ASN A 456 -29.29 9.68 12.95
CA ASN A 456 -29.40 10.14 14.33
C ASN A 456 -30.82 10.68 14.60
N ALA A 457 -31.06 11.24 15.78
CA ALA A 457 -32.29 11.94 16.15
C ALA A 457 -32.06 13.45 16.31
N LEU A 458 -31.22 14.04 15.43
CA LEU A 458 -30.96 15.48 15.45
C LEU A 458 -32.21 16.26 15.06
N THR A 459 -32.32 17.47 15.60
CA THR A 459 -33.54 18.29 15.52
C THR A 459 -33.25 19.70 15.01
N GLY A 460 -34.29 20.40 14.54
CA GLY A 460 -34.20 21.84 14.22
C GLY A 460 -33.58 22.13 12.85
N ASN A 461 -33.27 23.41 12.62
CA ASN A 461 -32.76 23.89 11.35
C ASN A 461 -31.25 23.68 11.22
N LEU A 462 -30.74 23.63 9.99
CA LEU A 462 -29.31 23.66 9.73
C LEU A 462 -28.74 25.06 10.07
N PRO A 463 -27.72 25.20 10.93
CA PRO A 463 -27.16 26.50 11.30
C PRO A 463 -26.49 27.19 10.12
N ALA A 464 -26.74 28.50 9.95
CA ALA A 464 -26.11 29.30 8.89
C ALA A 464 -24.59 29.41 9.10
N GLU A 465 -24.12 29.31 10.34
CA GLU A 465 -22.71 29.35 10.74
C GLU A 465 -21.87 28.24 10.08
N LEU A 466 -22.48 27.14 9.63
CA LEU A 466 -21.76 26.09 8.88
C LEU A 466 -21.20 26.58 7.53
N SER A 467 -21.68 27.71 7.01
CA SER A 467 -21.04 28.42 5.88
C SER A 467 -19.58 28.82 6.15
N GLY A 468 -19.17 28.92 7.43
CA GLY A 468 -17.79 29.16 7.83
C GLY A 468 -16.82 28.01 7.47
N LEU A 469 -17.34 26.82 7.16
CA LEU A 469 -16.58 25.64 6.81
C LEU A 469 -16.08 25.66 5.36
N SER A 470 -15.26 26.65 5.00
CA SER A 470 -14.79 26.87 3.62
C SER A 470 -14.09 25.67 2.94
N TRP A 471 -13.60 24.69 3.71
CA TRP A 471 -12.98 23.46 3.19
C TRP A 471 -13.95 22.28 3.10
N LEU A 472 -15.22 22.44 3.49
CA LEU A 472 -16.21 21.38 3.48
C LEU A 472 -16.44 20.94 2.04
N ARG A 473 -16.40 19.63 1.83
CA ARG A 473 -16.66 18.95 0.55
C ARG A 473 -17.79 17.93 0.70
N THR A 474 -18.01 17.42 1.91
CA THR A 474 -19.06 16.44 2.18
C THR A 474 -19.88 16.87 3.40
N LEU A 475 -21.19 17.01 3.20
CA LEU A 475 -22.17 17.26 4.27
C LEU A 475 -23.29 16.21 4.23
N HIS A 476 -23.26 15.25 5.13
CA HIS A 476 -24.26 14.19 5.22
C HIS A 476 -25.06 14.32 6.51
N LEU A 477 -26.36 14.50 6.37
CA LEU A 477 -27.34 14.69 7.44
C LEU A 477 -28.53 13.72 7.33
N SER A 478 -28.50 12.79 6.37
CA SER A 478 -29.61 11.88 6.08
C SER A 478 -30.11 11.14 7.33
N HIS A 479 -31.39 10.76 7.35
CA HIS A 479 -32.00 10.01 8.47
C HIS A 479 -31.91 10.74 9.81
N ASN A 480 -32.30 12.02 9.81
CA ASN A 480 -32.57 12.81 11.00
C ASN A 480 -33.98 13.41 10.87
N ALA A 481 -34.99 12.59 11.17
CA ALA A 481 -36.39 12.88 10.84
C ALA A 481 -36.93 14.18 11.45
N ASP A 482 -36.39 14.60 12.59
CA ASP A 482 -36.81 15.78 13.34
C ASP A 482 -36.06 17.07 12.94
N MET A 483 -35.08 16.98 12.04
CA MET A 483 -34.51 18.18 11.41
C MET A 483 -35.50 18.75 10.42
N SER A 484 -35.66 20.07 10.38
CA SER A 484 -36.65 20.72 9.51
C SER A 484 -36.22 22.13 9.07
N GLY A 485 -36.93 22.68 8.09
CA GLY A 485 -36.72 24.06 7.63
C GLY A 485 -35.92 24.18 6.34
N ALA A 486 -35.92 25.39 5.78
CA ALA A 486 -35.17 25.69 4.57
C ALA A 486 -33.66 25.75 4.87
N LEU A 487 -32.83 25.28 3.93
CA LEU A 487 -31.38 25.45 4.01
C LEU A 487 -31.02 26.95 4.03
N PRO A 488 -30.09 27.39 4.89
CA PRO A 488 -29.65 28.77 4.93
C PRO A 488 -28.93 29.16 3.63
N MET A 489 -29.24 30.35 3.10
CA MET A 489 -28.67 30.84 1.83
C MET A 489 -27.16 30.93 1.89
N GLU A 490 -26.58 31.17 3.06
CA GLU A 490 -25.14 31.27 3.32
C GLU A 490 -24.37 30.00 2.92
N LEU A 491 -25.03 28.84 2.79
CA LEU A 491 -24.38 27.62 2.33
C LEU A 491 -23.93 27.69 0.87
N THR A 492 -24.46 28.61 0.07
CA THR A 492 -24.02 28.79 -1.33
C THR A 492 -22.56 29.22 -1.45
N ASP A 493 -21.95 29.69 -0.36
CA ASP A 493 -20.52 30.03 -0.29
C ASP A 493 -19.62 28.78 -0.21
N LEU A 494 -20.19 27.59 0.02
CA LEU A 494 -19.45 26.33 0.11
C LEU A 494 -19.27 25.68 -1.27
N ASP A 495 -18.09 25.10 -1.49
CA ASP A 495 -17.80 24.29 -2.69
C ASP A 495 -17.95 22.81 -2.32
N LEU A 496 -19.17 22.27 -2.39
CA LEU A 496 -19.46 20.88 -1.97
C LEU A 496 -19.32 19.90 -3.14
N ASN A 497 -18.76 18.72 -2.85
CA ASN A 497 -18.80 17.56 -3.74
C ASN A 497 -20.04 16.69 -3.48
N SER A 498 -20.48 16.65 -2.22
CA SER A 498 -21.58 15.80 -1.80
C SER A 498 -22.42 16.46 -0.69
N ILE A 499 -23.74 16.45 -0.86
CA ILE A 499 -24.71 16.84 0.16
C ILE A 499 -25.83 15.81 0.23
N ARG A 500 -26.11 15.27 1.42
CA ARG A 500 -27.16 14.25 1.62
C ARG A 500 -28.08 14.61 2.77
N LEU A 501 -29.36 14.79 2.48
CA LEU A 501 -30.40 15.27 3.39
C LEU A 501 -31.63 14.34 3.42
N SER A 502 -31.59 13.19 2.75
CA SER A 502 -32.70 12.24 2.65
C SER A 502 -33.20 11.81 4.02
N GLY A 503 -34.51 11.67 4.23
CA GLY A 503 -35.04 11.31 5.55
C GLY A 503 -34.90 12.41 6.61
N THR A 504 -34.71 13.66 6.19
CA THR A 504 -34.86 14.86 7.04
C THR A 504 -36.03 15.71 6.52
N GLY A 505 -36.56 16.57 7.38
CA GLY A 505 -37.44 17.66 6.97
C GLY A 505 -36.71 18.91 6.46
N LEU A 506 -35.39 18.87 6.22
CA LEU A 506 -34.68 19.99 5.61
C LEU A 506 -35.05 20.12 4.13
N CYS A 507 -35.04 21.32 3.57
CA CYS A 507 -35.42 21.53 2.18
C CYS A 507 -34.66 22.65 1.48
N ILE A 508 -34.53 22.55 0.17
CA ILE A 508 -33.79 23.49 -0.68
C ILE A 508 -34.67 24.70 -1.00
N PRO A 509 -34.22 25.94 -0.69
CA PRO A 509 -34.90 27.16 -1.12
C PRO A 509 -35.16 27.19 -2.63
N ARG A 510 -36.27 27.78 -3.06
CA ARG A 510 -36.63 27.88 -4.49
C ARG A 510 -35.87 28.98 -5.25
N ASP A 511 -34.94 29.67 -4.58
CA ASP A 511 -34.12 30.72 -5.18
C ASP A 511 -33.25 30.16 -6.32
N SER A 512 -33.19 30.88 -7.44
CA SER A 512 -32.46 30.46 -8.63
C SER A 512 -30.95 30.36 -8.40
N GLU A 513 -30.38 31.21 -7.55
CA GLU A 513 -28.97 31.18 -7.18
C GLU A 513 -28.66 29.93 -6.36
N PHE A 514 -29.51 29.62 -5.37
CA PHE A 514 -29.38 28.42 -4.55
C PHE A 514 -29.51 27.13 -5.39
N ARG A 515 -30.45 27.12 -6.35
CA ARG A 515 -30.61 26.01 -7.29
C ARG A 515 -29.39 25.83 -8.18
N SER A 516 -28.82 26.93 -8.70
CA SER A 516 -27.59 26.87 -9.49
C SER A 516 -26.42 26.33 -8.68
N TRP A 517 -26.27 26.77 -7.43
CA TRP A 517 -25.26 26.24 -6.51
C TRP A 517 -25.45 24.74 -6.29
N LEU A 518 -26.68 24.31 -5.97
CA LEU A 518 -26.97 22.90 -5.75
C LEU A 518 -26.68 22.04 -6.98
N LEU A 519 -27.09 22.49 -8.18
CA LEU A 519 -26.83 21.76 -9.43
C LEU A 519 -25.33 21.62 -9.74
N SER A 520 -24.47 22.48 -9.17
CA SER A 520 -23.02 22.35 -9.30
C SER A 520 -22.43 21.22 -8.44
N ILE A 521 -23.18 20.72 -7.45
CA ILE A 521 -22.77 19.63 -6.55
C ILE A 521 -23.03 18.29 -7.25
N PRO A 522 -21.98 17.46 -7.50
CA PRO A 522 -22.12 16.17 -8.19
C PRO A 522 -23.03 15.16 -7.48
N ASP A 523 -22.85 14.95 -6.18
CA ASP A 523 -23.62 14.00 -5.37
C ASP A 523 -24.59 14.77 -4.45
N ARG A 524 -25.82 14.99 -4.91
CA ARG A 524 -26.82 15.77 -4.18
C ARG A 524 -28.08 14.95 -3.94
N HIS A 525 -28.46 14.83 -2.67
CA HIS A 525 -29.68 14.15 -2.24
C HIS A 525 -30.47 15.09 -1.33
N ALA A 526 -31.34 15.90 -1.90
CA ALA A 526 -32.04 16.94 -1.15
C ALA A 526 -33.38 17.31 -1.82
N ARG A 527 -34.43 17.44 -1.00
CA ARG A 527 -35.77 17.80 -1.45
C ARG A 527 -35.94 19.31 -1.61
N LEU A 528 -36.71 19.76 -2.60
CA LEU A 528 -37.08 21.18 -2.68
C LEU A 528 -38.04 21.56 -1.55
N CYS A 529 -37.96 22.81 -1.08
CA CYS A 529 -38.97 23.32 -0.17
C CYS A 529 -40.33 23.32 -0.87
N ALA A 530 -41.35 22.81 -0.18
CA ALA A 530 -42.72 22.85 -0.65
C ALA A 530 -43.09 24.31 -1.00
N ALA A 531 -43.52 24.55 -2.23
CA ALA A 531 -44.31 25.73 -2.53
C ALA A 531 -45.70 25.45 -1.94
N GLY A 532 -46.38 26.49 -1.47
CA GLY A 532 -47.75 26.31 -1.01
C GLY A 532 -48.61 25.60 -2.06
N SER A 533 -49.13 24.43 -1.69
CA SER A 533 -50.33 23.76 -2.20
C SER A 533 -50.40 23.07 -3.59
N ALA A 534 -49.43 23.14 -4.50
CA ALA A 534 -49.39 22.20 -5.63
C ALA A 534 -48.00 22.05 -6.31
N ASP A 535 -47.48 20.83 -6.38
CA ASP A 535 -46.28 20.47 -7.15
C ASP A 535 -46.65 19.55 -8.32
N ALA A 536 -46.01 19.75 -9.48
CA ALA A 536 -46.19 18.93 -10.68
C ALA A 536 -44.83 18.55 -11.26
N TYR A 537 -44.68 17.32 -11.70
CA TYR A 537 -43.45 16.83 -12.35
C TYR A 537 -43.75 15.84 -13.49
N LEU A 538 -42.82 15.75 -14.45
CA LEU A 538 -42.81 14.71 -15.49
C LEU A 538 -41.80 13.63 -15.15
N THR A 539 -42.11 12.37 -15.49
CA THR A 539 -41.27 11.22 -15.21
C THR A 539 -41.34 10.14 -16.31
N GLN A 540 -40.20 9.67 -16.79
CA GLN A 540 -40.07 8.45 -17.63
C GLN A 540 -39.66 7.24 -16.78
N ALA A 541 -38.74 7.49 -15.87
CA ALA A 541 -38.31 6.63 -14.79
C ALA A 541 -37.92 7.57 -13.64
N VAL A 542 -38.89 7.91 -12.80
CA VAL A 542 -38.70 8.70 -11.57
C VAL A 542 -39.65 8.17 -10.49
N GLN A 543 -39.01 7.80 -9.39
CA GLN A 543 -39.45 7.25 -8.12
C GLN A 543 -39.37 8.18 -6.92
N SER A 544 -39.09 9.46 -7.09
CA SER A 544 -39.38 10.46 -6.07
C SER A 544 -39.28 11.87 -6.61
N ILE A 545 -40.10 12.80 -6.09
CA ILE A 545 -39.85 14.25 -6.26
C ILE A 545 -38.52 14.71 -5.61
N ASP A 546 -37.98 13.90 -4.70
CA ASP A 546 -36.72 14.15 -3.99
C ASP A 546 -35.47 13.89 -4.85
N PHE A 547 -35.60 13.14 -5.95
CA PHE A 547 -34.51 12.76 -6.86
C PHE A 547 -34.90 12.98 -8.33
N PRO A 548 -35.00 14.24 -8.79
CA PRO A 548 -35.39 14.51 -10.17
C PRO A 548 -34.36 13.94 -11.14
N VAL A 549 -34.76 12.93 -11.92
CA VAL A 549 -33.98 12.38 -13.02
C VAL A 549 -34.29 13.19 -14.29
N PRO A 550 -33.30 13.58 -15.09
CA PRO A 550 -33.55 14.19 -16.39
C PRO A 550 -34.37 13.26 -17.28
N LEU A 551 -35.20 13.84 -18.15
CA LEU A 551 -35.96 13.09 -19.15
C LEU A 551 -35.10 12.87 -20.39
N VAL A 552 -35.12 11.66 -20.91
CA VAL A 552 -34.61 11.30 -22.24
C VAL A 552 -35.53 11.92 -23.29
N ALA A 553 -34.97 12.62 -24.27
CA ALA A 553 -35.76 13.10 -25.40
C ALA A 553 -36.44 11.93 -26.14
N GLY A 554 -37.60 12.18 -26.76
CA GLY A 554 -38.27 11.17 -27.61
C GLY A 554 -39.08 10.08 -26.89
N GLU A 555 -38.87 9.87 -25.59
CA GLU A 555 -39.55 8.84 -24.78
C GLU A 555 -40.82 9.37 -24.07
N ASP A 556 -41.87 8.55 -23.90
CA ASP A 556 -43.11 8.97 -23.23
C ASP A 556 -42.90 9.22 -21.72
N ALA A 557 -43.51 10.28 -21.16
CA ALA A 557 -43.41 10.60 -19.72
C ALA A 557 -44.78 10.71 -19.05
N LEU A 558 -44.91 10.24 -17.81
CA LEU A 558 -46.07 10.50 -16.95
C LEU A 558 -45.92 11.88 -16.30
N LEU A 559 -46.88 12.77 -16.53
CA LEU A 559 -47.07 13.98 -15.74
C LEU A 559 -47.91 13.65 -14.50
N ARG A 560 -47.35 13.86 -13.31
CA ARG A 560 -48.08 13.79 -12.03
C ARG A 560 -48.28 15.19 -11.47
N VAL A 561 -49.52 15.51 -11.09
CA VAL A 561 -49.91 16.79 -10.50
C VAL A 561 -50.54 16.54 -9.13
N PHE A 562 -49.90 17.04 -8.09
CA PHE A 562 -50.36 16.91 -6.71
C PHE A 562 -51.08 18.17 -6.29
N VAL A 563 -52.23 18.00 -5.65
CA VAL A 563 -53.03 19.10 -5.10
C VAL A 563 -53.19 18.84 -3.62
N THR A 564 -52.90 19.84 -2.80
CA THR A 564 -53.09 19.75 -1.34
C THR A 564 -53.96 20.89 -0.83
N VAL A 565 -54.49 20.73 0.38
CA VAL A 565 -55.33 21.71 1.09
C VAL A 565 -54.89 21.84 2.54
N ASP A 566 -55.07 23.03 3.12
CA ASP A 566 -54.64 23.35 4.50
C ASP A 566 -55.35 22.50 5.58
N SER A 567 -56.50 21.89 5.25
CA SER A 567 -57.27 21.05 6.17
C SER A 567 -58.09 20.01 5.40
N ALA A 568 -58.38 18.87 6.03
CA ALA A 568 -59.09 17.76 5.39
C ALA A 568 -60.50 18.18 4.90
N THR A 569 -60.85 17.76 3.69
CA THR A 569 -62.14 18.10 3.04
C THR A 569 -62.75 16.89 2.33
N GLY A 570 -64.02 16.98 1.93
CA GLY A 570 -64.65 16.02 1.01
C GLY A 570 -64.55 16.40 -0.47
N ALA A 571 -63.90 17.53 -0.80
CA ALA A 571 -63.67 17.95 -2.17
C ALA A 571 -62.69 17.00 -2.84
N ARG A 572 -62.92 16.72 -4.12
CA ARG A 572 -62.10 15.81 -4.92
C ARG A 572 -61.01 16.57 -5.65
N ILE A 573 -59.94 15.88 -6.04
CA ILE A 573 -58.89 16.45 -6.89
C ILE A 573 -59.54 16.96 -8.20
N PRO A 574 -59.35 18.25 -8.57
CA PRO A 574 -60.05 18.87 -9.69
C PRO A 574 -59.47 18.45 -11.04
N PRO A 575 -60.13 18.75 -12.17
CA PRO A 575 -59.53 18.63 -13.49
C PRO A 575 -58.35 19.60 -13.67
N MET A 576 -57.41 19.25 -14.55
CA MET A 576 -56.17 19.98 -14.83
C MET A 576 -56.04 20.28 -16.31
N ARG A 577 -55.26 21.32 -16.63
CA ARG A 577 -54.77 21.60 -17.97
C ARG A 577 -53.27 21.84 -17.95
N ALA A 578 -52.50 20.98 -18.60
CA ALA A 578 -51.07 21.14 -18.82
C ALA A 578 -50.80 21.75 -20.20
N THR A 579 -49.95 22.77 -20.27
CA THR A 579 -49.56 23.49 -21.48
C THR A 579 -48.04 23.55 -21.58
N PHE A 580 -47.49 23.11 -22.70
CA PHE A 580 -46.05 22.99 -22.95
C PHE A 580 -45.57 24.02 -23.97
N PHE A 581 -44.36 24.53 -23.77
CA PHE A 581 -43.76 25.60 -24.56
C PHE A 581 -42.34 25.25 -25.00
N GLU A 582 -41.96 25.72 -26.19
CA GLU A 582 -40.61 25.68 -26.74
C GLU A 582 -40.34 27.09 -27.32
N ASP A 583 -39.24 27.73 -26.92
CA ASP A 583 -38.89 29.10 -27.35
C ASP A 583 -40.06 30.09 -27.27
N GLU A 584 -40.74 30.13 -26.11
CA GLU A 584 -41.93 30.97 -25.86
C GLU A 584 -43.21 30.60 -26.62
N ARG A 585 -43.19 29.57 -27.49
CA ARG A 585 -44.33 29.14 -28.30
C ARG A 585 -45.01 27.92 -27.68
N GLU A 586 -46.34 27.97 -27.56
CA GLU A 586 -47.14 26.80 -27.18
C GLU A 586 -47.00 25.68 -28.23
N VAL A 587 -46.57 24.49 -27.80
CA VAL A 587 -46.33 23.32 -28.67
C VAL A 587 -47.28 22.15 -28.39
N PHE A 588 -47.79 22.02 -27.16
CA PHE A 588 -48.70 20.93 -26.78
C PHE A 588 -49.59 21.31 -25.61
N VAL A 589 -50.83 20.79 -25.58
CA VAL A 589 -51.80 21.00 -24.50
C VAL A 589 -52.49 19.68 -24.18
N SER A 590 -52.65 19.38 -22.89
CA SER A 590 -53.37 18.22 -22.39
C SER A 590 -54.35 18.61 -21.27
N GLU A 591 -55.62 18.19 -21.41
CA GLU A 591 -56.65 18.33 -20.38
C GLU A 591 -56.97 16.95 -19.80
N PHE A 592 -56.96 16.82 -18.47
CA PHE A 592 -57.14 15.53 -17.80
C PHE A 592 -57.89 15.68 -16.47
N ALA A 593 -58.58 14.61 -16.08
CA ALA A 593 -59.41 14.61 -14.88
C ALA A 593 -58.61 14.25 -13.63
N GLY A 594 -58.93 14.89 -12.51
CA GLY A 594 -58.49 14.45 -11.20
C GLY A 594 -59.22 13.18 -10.75
N PRO A 595 -58.58 12.31 -9.93
CA PRO A 595 -59.19 11.11 -9.39
C PRO A 595 -60.32 11.44 -8.41
N SER A 596 -61.14 10.43 -8.08
CA SER A 596 -62.27 10.61 -7.16
C SER A 596 -61.91 10.76 -5.69
N THR A 597 -60.63 10.62 -5.37
CA THR A 597 -60.05 10.72 -4.02
C THR A 597 -60.20 12.13 -3.47
N PRO A 598 -60.52 12.28 -2.17
CA PRO A 598 -60.45 13.58 -1.50
C PRO A 598 -59.06 14.21 -1.62
N ILE A 599 -59.01 15.55 -1.71
CA ILE A 599 -57.73 16.28 -1.77
C ILE A 599 -56.99 16.06 -0.44
N PRO A 600 -55.74 15.53 -0.46
CA PRO A 600 -54.96 15.29 0.74
C PRO A 600 -54.44 16.60 1.35
N THR A 601 -54.05 16.57 2.63
CA THR A 601 -53.44 17.72 3.30
C THR A 601 -51.93 17.82 3.06
N GLU A 602 -51.34 16.75 2.53
CA GLU A 602 -49.90 16.57 2.32
C GLU A 602 -49.70 15.82 1.00
N ILE A 603 -48.53 15.94 0.38
CA ILE A 603 -48.20 15.17 -0.82
C ILE A 603 -47.91 13.73 -0.40
N ASP A 604 -48.60 12.77 -1.01
CA ASP A 604 -48.35 11.33 -0.86
C ASP A 604 -48.15 10.72 -2.25
N GLU A 605 -46.94 10.23 -2.50
CA GLU A 605 -46.56 9.66 -3.78
C GLU A 605 -46.93 8.19 -3.94
N GLY A 606 -47.38 7.52 -2.87
CA GLY A 606 -47.59 6.07 -2.80
C GLY A 606 -48.84 5.53 -3.52
N GLY A 607 -49.66 6.41 -4.11
CA GLY A 607 -50.83 6.02 -4.89
C GLY A 607 -51.05 6.94 -6.10
N LEU A 608 -51.37 6.35 -7.27
CA LEU A 608 -51.73 7.13 -8.46
C LEU A 608 -53.08 7.84 -8.29
N GLU A 609 -53.95 7.31 -7.46
CA GLU A 609 -55.24 7.92 -7.10
C GLU A 609 -55.10 9.15 -6.19
N LEU A 610 -53.90 9.44 -5.69
CA LEU A 610 -53.61 10.60 -4.84
C LEU A 610 -53.12 11.82 -5.64
N SER A 611 -52.95 11.66 -6.96
CA SER A 611 -52.53 12.71 -7.90
C SER A 611 -53.37 12.71 -9.17
N ALA A 612 -53.43 13.85 -9.87
CA ALA A 612 -53.95 13.88 -11.24
C ALA A 612 -52.83 13.52 -12.21
N ASN A 613 -53.05 12.54 -13.09
CA ASN A 613 -51.98 11.99 -13.93
C ASN A 613 -52.37 11.94 -15.41
N VAL A 614 -51.39 12.15 -16.30
CA VAL A 614 -51.55 12.00 -17.74
C VAL A 614 -50.22 11.63 -18.40
N VAL A 615 -50.26 10.77 -19.42
CA VAL A 615 -49.06 10.46 -20.22
C VAL A 615 -48.86 11.54 -21.28
N ILE A 616 -47.66 12.08 -21.35
CA ILE A 616 -47.20 13.07 -22.31
C ILE A 616 -46.39 12.34 -23.38
N PRO A 617 -46.76 12.47 -24.68
CA PRO A 617 -46.06 11.78 -25.75
C PRO A 617 -44.59 12.22 -25.86
N GLY A 618 -43.68 11.29 -26.10
CA GLY A 618 -42.25 11.56 -26.22
C GLY A 618 -41.89 12.52 -27.35
N SER A 619 -42.72 12.61 -28.40
CA SER A 619 -42.58 13.62 -29.46
C SER A 619 -42.69 15.08 -28.97
N VAL A 620 -43.18 15.31 -27.74
CA VAL A 620 -43.25 16.62 -27.09
C VAL A 620 -41.99 16.89 -26.26
N LEU A 621 -41.30 15.83 -25.79
CA LEU A 621 -40.17 15.94 -24.90
C LEU A 621 -38.90 16.19 -25.70
N VAL A 622 -38.57 17.48 -25.83
CA VAL A 622 -37.36 17.98 -26.50
C VAL A 622 -36.56 18.89 -25.56
N PRO A 623 -35.23 19.03 -25.74
CA PRO A 623 -34.43 19.94 -24.93
C PRO A 623 -34.96 21.39 -24.96
N GLY A 624 -35.01 22.05 -23.79
CA GLY A 624 -35.52 23.43 -23.66
C GLY A 624 -37.03 23.56 -23.48
N LEU A 625 -37.74 22.45 -23.26
CA LEU A 625 -39.19 22.44 -23.01
C LEU A 625 -39.55 23.13 -21.68
N GLU A 626 -40.64 23.90 -21.67
CA GLU A 626 -41.21 24.49 -20.47
C GLU A 626 -42.68 24.05 -20.26
N LEU A 627 -43.15 24.05 -19.01
CA LEU A 627 -44.49 23.60 -18.61
C LEU A 627 -45.24 24.68 -17.79
N VAL A 628 -46.55 24.77 -18.03
CA VAL A 628 -47.53 25.42 -17.15
C VAL A 628 -48.68 24.45 -16.88
N VAL A 629 -49.08 24.29 -15.62
CA VAL A 629 -50.27 23.52 -15.23
C VAL A 629 -51.29 24.45 -14.59
N ASP A 630 -52.49 24.54 -15.17
CA ASP A 630 -53.64 25.20 -14.57
C ASP A 630 -54.47 24.17 -13.77
N VAL A 631 -54.69 24.46 -12.50
CA VAL A 631 -55.42 23.63 -11.55
C VAL A 631 -56.84 24.14 -11.40
N ASP A 632 -57.81 23.27 -11.66
CA ASP A 632 -59.24 23.62 -11.73
C ASP A 632 -59.50 24.80 -12.68
N PRO A 633 -59.20 24.67 -13.99
CA PRO A 633 -59.34 25.75 -14.96
C PRO A 633 -60.80 26.22 -15.12
N ALA A 634 -61.77 25.40 -14.70
CA ALA A 634 -63.20 25.74 -14.69
C ALA A 634 -63.65 26.48 -13.42
N GLY A 635 -62.81 26.60 -12.39
CA GLY A 635 -63.11 27.33 -11.16
C GLY A 635 -64.21 26.68 -10.31
N THR A 636 -64.25 25.35 -10.25
CA THR A 636 -65.29 24.56 -9.58
C THR A 636 -65.06 24.33 -8.08
N LEU A 637 -63.83 24.45 -7.60
CA LEU A 637 -63.44 24.32 -6.19
C LEU A 637 -63.76 25.58 -5.39
N ASP A 638 -64.17 25.37 -4.13
CA ASP A 638 -64.39 26.46 -3.17
C ASP A 638 -63.10 27.26 -2.95
N SER A 639 -63.20 28.58 -3.13
CA SER A 639 -62.10 29.54 -2.92
C SER A 639 -61.51 29.51 -1.52
N THR A 640 -62.24 29.06 -0.50
CA THR A 640 -61.72 28.98 0.89
C THR A 640 -60.77 27.81 1.11
N LEU A 641 -60.65 26.88 0.16
CA LEU A 641 -59.73 25.73 0.24
C LEU A 641 -58.28 26.11 -0.03
N ASN A 642 -58.02 27.35 -0.50
CA ASN A 642 -56.68 27.89 -0.73
C ASN A 642 -55.80 27.03 -1.65
N VAL A 643 -56.42 26.32 -2.59
CA VAL A 643 -55.71 25.49 -3.58
C VAL A 643 -55.02 26.39 -4.61
N GLN A 644 -53.72 26.16 -4.82
CA GLN A 644 -52.93 26.78 -5.89
C GLN A 644 -53.59 26.52 -7.25
N ARG A 645 -53.86 27.60 -7.99
CA ARG A 645 -54.60 27.55 -9.27
C ARG A 645 -53.69 27.37 -10.49
N ARG A 646 -52.37 27.54 -10.34
CA ARG A 646 -51.41 27.53 -11.43
C ARG A 646 -50.02 27.11 -10.94
N ILE A 647 -49.35 26.24 -11.68
CA ILE A 647 -48.00 25.73 -11.38
C ILE A 647 -47.09 26.01 -12.60
N PRO A 648 -45.93 26.69 -12.42
CA PRO A 648 -45.61 27.50 -11.24
C PRO A 648 -46.54 28.71 -11.15
N GLU A 649 -46.68 29.32 -9.96
CA GLU A 649 -47.56 30.48 -9.76
C GLU A 649 -47.25 31.61 -10.75
N THR A 650 -45.96 31.85 -10.98
CA THR A 650 -45.43 32.83 -11.94
C THR A 650 -44.41 32.18 -12.87
N GLY A 651 -44.33 32.64 -14.12
CA GLY A 651 -43.41 32.09 -15.12
C GLY A 651 -43.86 30.73 -15.66
N ARG A 652 -42.88 29.92 -16.06
CA ARG A 652 -43.04 28.54 -16.54
C ARG A 652 -42.00 27.64 -15.86
N LEU A 653 -42.31 26.36 -15.73
CA LEU A 653 -41.41 25.35 -15.18
C LEU A 653 -40.53 24.80 -16.30
N GLU A 654 -39.22 24.99 -16.21
CA GLU A 654 -38.28 24.33 -17.12
C GLU A 654 -38.34 22.81 -16.91
N VAL A 655 -38.45 22.06 -18.01
CA VAL A 655 -38.47 20.61 -18.02
C VAL A 655 -37.10 20.14 -18.49
N GLY A 656 -36.37 19.45 -17.60
CA GLY A 656 -35.00 18.97 -17.85
C GLY A 656 -34.95 17.81 -18.84
N VAL A 657 -35.22 18.06 -20.11
CA VAL A 657 -35.12 17.07 -21.20
C VAL A 657 -33.74 17.15 -21.83
N GLN A 658 -33.13 15.98 -22.06
CA GLN A 658 -31.81 15.84 -22.64
C GLN A 658 -31.82 14.76 -23.73
N ALA A 659 -31.20 15.06 -24.87
CA ALA A 659 -31.02 14.09 -25.94
C ALA A 659 -29.90 13.12 -25.55
N VAL A 660 -30.13 11.82 -25.75
CA VAL A 660 -29.08 10.80 -25.61
C VAL A 660 -28.63 10.32 -26.98
N PRO A 661 -27.39 9.85 -27.08
CA PRO A 661 -26.88 9.35 -28.35
C PRO A 661 -27.44 7.97 -28.66
N THR A 662 -27.28 7.53 -29.92
CA THR A 662 -27.56 6.15 -30.32
C THR A 662 -26.66 5.18 -29.54
N PHE A 663 -27.25 4.13 -28.98
CA PHE A 663 -26.53 3.07 -28.29
C PHE A 663 -26.01 2.05 -29.32
N ASP A 664 -24.75 2.22 -29.75
CA ASP A 664 -24.09 1.33 -30.71
C ASP A 664 -23.55 0.07 -29.99
N LEU A 665 -24.25 -1.05 -30.19
CA LEU A 665 -23.96 -2.33 -29.58
C LEU A 665 -23.30 -3.29 -30.59
N ILE A 666 -22.04 -3.63 -30.34
CA ILE A 666 -21.27 -4.59 -31.11
C ILE A 666 -21.38 -5.97 -30.45
N VAL A 667 -22.07 -6.92 -31.07
CA VAL A 667 -22.22 -8.29 -30.53
C VAL A 667 -21.17 -9.21 -31.13
N VAL A 668 -20.36 -9.84 -30.26
CA VAL A 668 -19.20 -10.64 -30.64
C VAL A 668 -19.44 -12.13 -30.34
N PRO A 669 -19.61 -12.99 -31.35
CA PRO A 669 -19.74 -14.43 -31.16
C PRO A 669 -18.38 -15.09 -30.91
N PHE A 670 -18.23 -15.77 -29.77
CA PHE A 670 -17.02 -16.53 -29.43
C PHE A 670 -17.14 -18.00 -29.82
N LEU A 671 -16.06 -18.57 -30.34
CA LEU A 671 -15.92 -19.99 -30.70
C LEU A 671 -14.79 -20.64 -29.88
N ARG A 672 -15.13 -21.68 -29.12
CA ARG A 672 -14.12 -22.42 -28.34
C ARG A 672 -13.31 -23.34 -29.22
N GLU A 673 -12.01 -23.37 -28.97
CA GLU A 673 -11.06 -24.23 -29.67
C GLU A 673 -11.39 -25.73 -29.52
N THR A 674 -11.72 -26.16 -28.30
CA THR A 674 -11.85 -27.59 -27.97
C THR A 674 -13.19 -28.20 -28.36
N ASN A 675 -14.20 -27.39 -28.70
CA ASN A 675 -15.50 -27.81 -29.24
C ASN A 675 -16.27 -26.61 -29.79
N PRO A 676 -15.94 -26.10 -30.99
CA PRO A 676 -16.57 -24.90 -31.52
C PRO A 676 -18.03 -25.17 -31.88
N ASP A 677 -18.94 -24.38 -31.32
CA ASP A 677 -20.36 -24.40 -31.68
C ASP A 677 -20.68 -23.21 -32.58
N SER A 678 -20.73 -23.44 -33.88
CA SER A 678 -20.99 -22.38 -34.87
C SER A 678 -22.42 -21.84 -34.83
N THR A 679 -23.35 -22.48 -34.10
CA THR A 679 -24.74 -22.00 -34.01
C THR A 679 -24.86 -20.66 -33.29
N VAL A 680 -23.85 -20.26 -32.51
CA VAL A 680 -23.76 -18.92 -31.90
C VAL A 680 -23.70 -17.83 -32.98
N ILE A 681 -23.07 -18.09 -34.11
CA ILE A 681 -22.96 -17.13 -35.23
C ILE A 681 -24.35 -16.89 -35.83
N ASP A 682 -25.09 -17.95 -36.12
CA ASP A 682 -26.46 -17.84 -36.64
C ASP A 682 -27.38 -17.14 -35.64
N THR A 683 -27.19 -17.41 -34.35
CA THR A 683 -27.96 -16.77 -33.27
C THR A 683 -27.69 -15.27 -33.23
N VAL A 684 -26.43 -14.85 -33.26
CA VAL A 684 -26.05 -13.44 -33.20
C VAL A 684 -26.41 -12.70 -34.50
N ASN A 685 -26.22 -13.31 -35.66
CA ASN A 685 -26.59 -12.73 -36.97
C ASN A 685 -28.09 -12.46 -37.12
N ALA A 686 -28.93 -13.16 -36.35
CA ALA A 686 -30.38 -12.97 -36.37
C ALA A 686 -30.85 -11.81 -35.47
N LEU A 687 -29.96 -11.25 -34.64
CA LEU A 687 -30.31 -10.20 -33.69
C LEU A 687 -30.60 -8.88 -34.40
N THR A 688 -31.65 -8.23 -33.95
CA THR A 688 -32.10 -6.89 -34.35
C THR A 688 -32.34 -6.05 -33.11
N PRO A 689 -32.24 -4.70 -33.20
CA PRO A 689 -32.56 -3.84 -32.07
C PRO A 689 -33.94 -4.11 -31.46
N ASP A 690 -34.89 -4.59 -32.28
CA ASP A 690 -36.27 -4.85 -31.91
C ASP A 690 -36.54 -6.18 -31.21
N ASP A 691 -35.55 -7.06 -31.09
CA ASP A 691 -35.73 -8.34 -30.43
C ASP A 691 -36.12 -8.21 -28.94
N GLU A 692 -36.94 -9.15 -28.47
CA GLU A 692 -37.34 -9.27 -27.05
C GLU A 692 -36.14 -9.42 -26.11
N LEU A 693 -34.98 -9.84 -26.64
CA LEU A 693 -33.72 -9.91 -25.91
C LEU A 693 -33.25 -8.55 -25.38
N PHE A 694 -33.56 -7.45 -26.07
CA PHE A 694 -33.12 -6.09 -25.67
C PHE A 694 -34.26 -5.26 -25.08
N ARG A 695 -35.36 -5.91 -24.71
CA ARG A 695 -36.54 -5.21 -24.20
C ARG A 695 -36.22 -4.52 -22.87
N MET A 696 -35.61 -5.19 -21.90
CA MET A 696 -35.21 -4.57 -20.63
C MET A 696 -34.14 -3.52 -20.83
N THR A 697 -33.17 -3.77 -21.71
CA THR A 697 -32.13 -2.79 -22.07
C THR A 697 -32.74 -1.48 -22.53
N ARG A 698 -33.70 -1.49 -23.46
CA ARG A 698 -34.34 -0.29 -23.98
C ARG A 698 -35.30 0.40 -22.99
N THR A 699 -35.96 -0.38 -22.13
CA THR A 699 -37.01 0.16 -21.24
C THR A 699 -36.51 0.58 -19.87
N LEU A 700 -35.38 0.04 -19.41
CA LEU A 700 -34.83 0.32 -18.09
C LEU A 700 -33.55 1.15 -18.14
N LEU A 701 -32.73 1.04 -19.18
CA LEU A 701 -31.54 1.88 -19.31
C LEU A 701 -31.87 3.12 -20.15
N PRO A 702 -31.12 4.22 -20.00
CA PRO A 702 -31.34 5.46 -20.73
C PRO A 702 -30.97 5.33 -22.22
N ILE A 703 -31.79 4.62 -22.99
CA ILE A 703 -31.56 4.28 -24.40
C ILE A 703 -32.81 4.64 -25.20
N GLU A 704 -32.72 5.70 -25.99
CA GLU A 704 -33.75 6.10 -26.97
C GLU A 704 -33.58 5.27 -28.26
N GLU A 705 -32.42 5.40 -28.91
CA GLU A 705 -32.08 4.66 -30.12
C GLU A 705 -30.98 3.62 -29.85
N MET A 706 -31.09 2.45 -30.48
CA MET A 706 -30.10 1.37 -30.42
C MET A 706 -29.78 0.86 -31.83
N GLU A 707 -28.49 0.71 -32.11
CA GLU A 707 -28.00 0.02 -33.30
C GLU A 707 -27.24 -1.24 -32.89
N ILE A 708 -27.35 -2.29 -33.72
CA ILE A 708 -26.66 -3.56 -33.49
C ILE A 708 -25.74 -3.84 -34.67
N THR A 709 -24.46 -3.98 -34.36
CA THR A 709 -23.43 -4.44 -35.29
C THR A 709 -22.97 -5.83 -34.88
N VAL A 710 -23.04 -6.80 -35.79
CA VAL A 710 -22.54 -8.16 -35.53
C VAL A 710 -21.07 -8.25 -35.95
N HIS A 711 -20.20 -8.57 -35.00
CA HIS A 711 -18.79 -8.77 -35.24
C HIS A 711 -18.51 -10.18 -35.82
N GLU A 712 -17.41 -10.33 -36.55
CA GLU A 712 -16.94 -11.65 -36.99
C GLU A 712 -16.58 -12.56 -35.79
N PRO A 713 -16.66 -13.89 -35.93
CA PRO A 713 -16.41 -14.78 -34.81
C PRO A 713 -14.97 -14.69 -34.27
N VAL A 714 -14.85 -14.71 -32.95
CA VAL A 714 -13.58 -14.67 -32.22
C VAL A 714 -13.29 -16.02 -31.61
N TRP A 715 -12.11 -16.56 -31.85
CA TRP A 715 -11.70 -17.86 -31.33
C TRP A 715 -11.03 -17.74 -29.96
N THR A 716 -11.35 -18.65 -29.05
CA THR A 716 -10.77 -18.68 -27.71
C THR A 716 -10.37 -20.09 -27.30
N SER A 717 -9.26 -20.22 -26.57
CA SER A 717 -8.92 -21.47 -25.87
C SER A 717 -9.50 -21.54 -24.45
N SER A 718 -10.06 -20.43 -23.93
CA SER A 718 -10.65 -20.41 -22.59
C SER A 718 -12.08 -20.96 -22.57
N ALA A 719 -12.46 -21.45 -21.39
CA ALA A 719 -13.84 -21.81 -21.05
C ALA A 719 -14.43 -20.90 -19.95
N HIS A 720 -13.67 -19.94 -19.42
CA HIS A 720 -14.09 -19.05 -18.34
C HIS A 720 -14.57 -17.70 -18.88
N ALA A 721 -15.69 -17.21 -18.35
CA ALA A 721 -16.28 -15.95 -18.79
C ALA A 721 -15.35 -14.74 -18.54
N GLY A 722 -14.66 -14.70 -17.40
CA GLY A 722 -13.68 -13.65 -17.08
C GLY A 722 -12.55 -13.56 -18.10
N ASP A 723 -11.93 -14.69 -18.46
CA ASP A 723 -10.89 -14.74 -19.49
C ASP A 723 -11.38 -14.23 -20.85
N MET A 724 -12.63 -14.57 -21.24
CA MET A 724 -13.24 -14.12 -22.50
C MET A 724 -13.63 -12.64 -22.45
N LEU A 725 -14.00 -12.10 -21.29
CA LEU A 725 -14.21 -10.67 -21.08
C LEU A 725 -12.88 -9.89 -21.25
N GLU A 726 -11.77 -10.44 -20.76
CA GLU A 726 -10.43 -9.87 -21.00
C GLU A 726 -10.07 -9.89 -22.50
N GLU A 727 -10.34 -11.00 -23.18
CA GLU A 727 -10.13 -11.12 -24.63
C GLU A 727 -11.00 -10.13 -25.42
N LEU A 728 -12.24 -9.90 -24.98
CA LEU A 728 -13.13 -8.91 -25.57
C LEU A 728 -12.63 -7.47 -25.35
N ARG A 729 -12.10 -7.18 -24.17
CA ARG A 729 -11.45 -5.89 -23.88
C ARG A 729 -10.22 -5.68 -24.76
N LEU A 730 -9.42 -6.73 -24.93
CA LEU A 730 -8.28 -6.71 -25.81
C LEU A 730 -8.67 -6.45 -27.26
N LEU A 731 -9.75 -7.08 -27.74
CA LEU A 731 -10.32 -6.87 -29.07
C LEU A 731 -10.73 -5.41 -29.28
N ARG A 732 -11.53 -4.86 -28.36
CA ARG A 732 -11.97 -3.45 -28.40
C ARG A 732 -10.79 -2.49 -28.46
N VAL A 733 -9.76 -2.72 -27.64
CA VAL A 733 -8.52 -1.92 -27.64
C VAL A 733 -7.77 -2.04 -28.97
N ALA A 734 -7.65 -3.25 -29.52
CA ALA A 734 -6.94 -3.47 -30.79
C ALA A 734 -7.64 -2.81 -31.98
N GLU A 735 -8.96 -2.75 -31.95
CA GLU A 735 -9.80 -2.15 -33.00
C GLU A 735 -9.94 -0.63 -32.89
N GLY A 736 -9.55 -0.05 -31.75
CA GLY A 736 -9.93 1.33 -31.42
C GLY A 736 -11.45 1.51 -31.30
N GLY A 737 -12.14 0.44 -30.92
CA GLY A 737 -13.59 0.36 -30.90
C GLY A 737 -14.23 1.44 -30.04
N THR A 738 -15.09 2.22 -30.67
CA THR A 738 -16.09 3.10 -30.03
C THR A 738 -17.38 2.31 -29.85
N GLY A 739 -18.19 2.64 -28.83
CA GLY A 739 -19.41 1.88 -28.53
C GLY A 739 -19.20 0.72 -27.54
N TYR A 740 -20.23 -0.13 -27.44
CA TYR A 740 -20.37 -1.15 -26.39
C TYR A 740 -20.25 -2.55 -26.98
N TYR A 741 -19.29 -3.34 -26.51
CA TYR A 741 -19.04 -4.70 -26.99
C TYR A 741 -19.68 -5.74 -26.07
N LEU A 742 -20.49 -6.64 -26.64
CA LEU A 742 -21.15 -7.73 -25.94
C LEU A 742 -20.70 -9.09 -26.48
N GLY A 743 -19.85 -9.78 -25.71
CA GLY A 743 -19.38 -11.13 -26.04
C GLY A 743 -20.40 -12.21 -25.65
N THR A 744 -20.49 -13.28 -26.44
CA THR A 744 -21.32 -14.44 -26.09
C THR A 744 -20.80 -15.75 -26.70
N VAL A 745 -21.10 -16.90 -26.08
CA VAL A 745 -20.62 -18.23 -26.51
C VAL A 745 -21.66 -19.32 -26.30
N LEU A 746 -21.58 -20.39 -27.11
CA LEU A 746 -22.34 -21.63 -26.92
C LEU A 746 -21.42 -22.86 -26.74
N PRO A 747 -21.79 -23.84 -25.88
CA PRO A 747 -22.83 -23.73 -24.86
C PRO A 747 -22.47 -22.69 -23.78
N ARG A 748 -23.51 -22.07 -23.22
CA ARG A 748 -23.47 -20.98 -22.23
C ARG A 748 -22.50 -21.24 -21.07
N VAL A 749 -21.89 -20.18 -20.54
CA VAL A 749 -20.95 -20.24 -19.41
C VAL A 749 -21.61 -20.05 -18.04
N GLY A 750 -22.91 -19.72 -18.01
CA GLY A 750 -23.70 -19.65 -16.78
C GLY A 750 -23.68 -18.26 -16.15
N GLY A 751 -24.33 -17.30 -16.82
CA GLY A 751 -24.47 -15.91 -16.35
C GLY A 751 -23.81 -14.88 -17.28
N GLY A 752 -23.41 -13.75 -16.72
CA GLY A 752 -22.64 -12.71 -17.39
C GLY A 752 -21.54 -12.16 -16.48
N VAL A 753 -20.63 -11.40 -17.08
CA VAL A 753 -19.57 -10.64 -16.41
C VAL A 753 -19.28 -9.36 -17.19
N ALA A 754 -19.03 -8.26 -16.50
CA ALA A 754 -18.71 -6.98 -17.13
C ALA A 754 -17.68 -6.16 -16.34
N PHE A 755 -17.06 -5.19 -17.04
CA PHE A 755 -16.21 -4.16 -16.44
C PHE A 755 -16.99 -2.84 -16.32
N PRO A 756 -17.13 -2.29 -15.09
CA PRO A 756 -17.83 -1.02 -14.88
C PRO A 756 -17.26 0.14 -15.73
N GLY A 757 -18.05 0.70 -16.64
CA GLY A 757 -17.67 1.90 -17.42
C GLY A 757 -16.62 1.69 -18.51
N TRP A 758 -16.34 0.44 -18.93
CA TRP A 758 -15.35 0.14 -19.99
C TRP A 758 -15.96 -0.23 -21.34
N GLY A 759 -17.28 -0.18 -21.47
CA GLY A 759 -17.96 -0.51 -22.72
C GLY A 759 -17.80 -1.97 -23.16
N VAL A 760 -17.49 -2.91 -22.25
CA VAL A 760 -17.37 -4.34 -22.56
C VAL A 760 -18.11 -5.21 -21.54
N ALA A 761 -18.89 -6.15 -22.05
CA ALA A 761 -19.63 -7.13 -21.27
C ALA A 761 -19.59 -8.50 -21.96
N PHE A 762 -19.66 -9.57 -21.18
CA PHE A 762 -19.82 -10.92 -21.70
C PHE A 762 -21.06 -11.54 -21.07
N SER A 763 -22.01 -12.01 -21.88
CA SER A 763 -23.32 -12.41 -21.38
C SER A 763 -23.87 -13.66 -22.06
N ASP A 764 -24.59 -14.45 -21.27
CA ASP A 764 -25.61 -15.35 -21.80
C ASP A 764 -26.76 -14.52 -22.40
N LEU A 765 -27.24 -14.89 -23.59
CA LEU A 765 -28.31 -14.17 -24.29
C LEU A 765 -29.68 -14.44 -23.64
N THR A 766 -30.01 -13.66 -22.61
CA THR A 766 -31.34 -13.55 -21.99
C THR A 766 -31.64 -12.09 -21.67
N ASP A 767 -32.92 -11.70 -21.74
CA ASP A 767 -33.37 -10.30 -21.59
C ASP A 767 -32.83 -9.62 -20.32
N PHE A 768 -32.96 -10.29 -19.16
CA PHE A 768 -32.46 -9.77 -17.88
C PHE A 768 -30.93 -9.68 -17.82
N VAL A 769 -30.21 -10.77 -18.13
CA VAL A 769 -28.75 -10.80 -17.97
C VAL A 769 -28.10 -9.79 -18.92
N VAL A 770 -28.55 -9.69 -20.17
CA VAL A 770 -28.02 -8.69 -21.11
C VAL A 770 -28.24 -7.27 -20.59
N ALA A 771 -29.43 -6.94 -20.09
CA ALA A 771 -29.68 -5.62 -19.50
C ALA A 771 -28.82 -5.35 -18.25
N HIS A 772 -28.63 -6.35 -17.40
CA HIS A 772 -27.79 -6.26 -16.20
C HIS A 772 -26.32 -6.00 -16.56
N GLU A 773 -25.73 -6.80 -17.45
CA GLU A 773 -24.33 -6.66 -17.87
C GLU A 773 -24.08 -5.35 -18.63
N LEU A 774 -25.03 -4.92 -19.47
CA LEU A 774 -24.97 -3.61 -20.12
C LEU A 774 -25.16 -2.46 -19.11
N GLY A 775 -25.84 -2.69 -17.99
CA GLY A 775 -25.87 -1.75 -16.86
C GLY A 775 -24.46 -1.48 -16.32
N HIS A 776 -23.65 -2.54 -16.12
CA HIS A 776 -22.25 -2.37 -15.73
C HIS A 776 -21.44 -1.61 -16.78
N THR A 777 -21.64 -1.85 -18.08
CA THR A 777 -20.93 -1.06 -19.11
C THR A 777 -21.24 0.44 -19.04
N LEU A 778 -22.41 0.81 -18.51
CA LEU A 778 -22.84 2.18 -18.19
C LEU A 778 -22.41 2.65 -16.78
N SER A 779 -21.40 2.01 -16.18
CA SER A 779 -20.83 2.34 -14.87
C SER A 779 -21.78 2.15 -13.69
N LEU A 780 -22.79 1.28 -13.83
CA LEU A 780 -23.62 0.86 -12.71
C LEU A 780 -22.90 -0.18 -11.86
N ALA A 781 -23.09 -0.11 -10.55
CA ALA A 781 -22.59 -1.09 -9.59
C ALA A 781 -23.79 -1.83 -8.96
N HIS A 782 -23.52 -2.88 -8.20
CA HIS A 782 -24.60 -3.69 -7.64
C HIS A 782 -25.42 -2.97 -6.58
N ALA A 783 -26.74 -3.13 -6.64
CA ALA A 783 -27.61 -2.74 -5.52
C ALA A 783 -27.38 -3.69 -4.32
N PRO A 784 -27.67 -3.28 -3.07
CA PRO A 784 -27.42 -4.07 -1.86
C PRO A 784 -28.09 -5.47 -1.77
N CYS A 785 -29.00 -5.82 -2.69
CA CYS A 785 -29.69 -7.11 -2.69
C CYS A 785 -28.85 -8.24 -3.33
N GLY A 786 -28.51 -9.25 -2.52
CA GLY A 786 -28.10 -10.59 -2.99
C GLY A 786 -26.65 -10.78 -3.43
N ASN A 787 -25.76 -9.80 -3.24
CA ASN A 787 -24.39 -9.86 -3.75
C ASN A 787 -23.35 -10.24 -2.65
N PRO A 788 -22.51 -11.27 -2.86
CA PRO A 788 -21.37 -11.58 -1.98
C PRO A 788 -20.15 -10.63 -2.10
N LEU A 789 -20.03 -9.80 -3.15
CA LEU A 789 -18.87 -8.94 -3.42
C LEU A 789 -19.25 -7.61 -4.13
N GLY A 790 -19.16 -6.48 -3.43
CA GLY A 790 -19.12 -5.14 -4.07
C GLY A 790 -20.47 -4.51 -4.39
N VAL A 791 -21.22 -4.16 -3.34
CA VAL A 791 -22.38 -3.25 -3.44
C VAL A 791 -21.90 -1.84 -3.76
N ASP A 792 -22.71 -1.06 -4.49
CA ASP A 792 -22.47 0.38 -4.65
C ASP A 792 -22.49 1.02 -3.24
N PRO A 793 -21.36 1.52 -2.72
CA PRO A 793 -21.31 2.11 -1.38
C PRO A 793 -22.04 3.46 -1.35
N LEU A 794 -22.38 4.00 -2.51
CA LEU A 794 -23.15 5.23 -2.68
C LEU A 794 -24.60 4.94 -3.07
N TYR A 795 -25.02 3.67 -3.04
CA TYR A 795 -26.42 3.32 -3.22
C TYR A 795 -27.28 4.16 -2.26
N PRO A 796 -28.41 4.74 -2.71
CA PRO A 796 -28.98 5.95 -2.10
C PRO A 796 -29.25 5.87 -0.60
N TYR A 797 -29.57 4.67 -0.12
CA TYR A 797 -29.79 4.38 1.29
C TYR A 797 -28.93 3.18 1.70
N ASP A 798 -28.27 3.32 2.86
CA ASP A 798 -27.37 2.31 3.44
C ASP A 798 -28.07 0.97 3.70
N ASP A 799 -29.41 0.95 3.82
CA ASP A 799 -30.23 -0.24 4.01
C ASP A 799 -30.69 -0.90 2.69
N GLY A 800 -30.30 -0.34 1.55
CA GLY A 800 -30.67 -0.82 0.23
C GLY A 800 -32.05 -0.40 -0.26
N SER A 801 -32.75 0.46 0.48
CA SER A 801 -33.97 1.10 -0.01
C SER A 801 -33.65 2.16 -1.07
N ILE A 802 -34.69 2.56 -1.82
CA ILE A 802 -34.64 3.64 -2.80
C ILE A 802 -35.74 4.63 -2.42
N GLY A 803 -35.45 5.58 -1.55
CA GLY A 803 -36.21 6.82 -1.37
C GLY A 803 -37.72 6.67 -1.27
N ALA A 804 -38.45 7.33 -2.17
CA ALA A 804 -39.90 7.27 -2.23
C ALA A 804 -40.37 6.27 -3.31
N TRP A 805 -41.68 6.25 -3.55
CA TRP A 805 -42.32 5.37 -4.51
C TRP A 805 -42.07 5.77 -5.95
N GLY A 806 -41.97 4.79 -6.87
CA GLY A 806 -41.80 5.18 -8.25
C GLY A 806 -42.37 4.42 -9.39
N TYR A 807 -42.24 5.04 -10.54
CA TYR A 807 -43.14 4.74 -11.64
C TYR A 807 -42.53 3.81 -12.66
N ASN A 808 -43.06 2.59 -12.73
CA ASN A 808 -42.74 1.65 -13.79
C ASN A 808 -43.62 1.87 -15.01
N ALA A 809 -43.10 2.63 -15.98
CA ALA A 809 -43.77 2.97 -17.23
C ALA A 809 -44.30 1.77 -18.01
N ARG A 810 -43.69 0.58 -17.86
CA ARG A 810 -44.17 -0.65 -18.51
C ARG A 810 -45.44 -1.20 -17.87
N SER A 811 -45.47 -1.26 -16.54
CA SER A 811 -46.65 -1.73 -15.80
C SER A 811 -47.72 -0.64 -15.67
N GLY A 812 -47.34 0.63 -15.77
CA GLY A 812 -48.18 1.76 -15.41
C GLY A 812 -48.43 1.86 -13.90
N GLU A 813 -47.64 1.17 -13.08
CA GLU A 813 -47.81 1.08 -11.63
C GLU A 813 -46.66 1.74 -10.86
N LEU A 814 -46.94 2.06 -9.60
CA LEU A 814 -45.94 2.50 -8.65
C LEU A 814 -45.23 1.29 -8.02
N VAL A 815 -43.94 1.43 -7.75
CA VAL A 815 -43.01 0.43 -7.25
C VAL A 815 -42.53 0.94 -5.89
N SER A 816 -42.54 0.04 -4.91
CA SER A 816 -42.15 0.35 -3.53
C SER A 816 -40.66 0.69 -3.43
N PRO A 817 -40.26 1.61 -2.52
CA PRO A 817 -38.86 1.89 -2.20
C PRO A 817 -38.01 0.65 -1.89
N ASP A 818 -38.65 -0.40 -1.35
CA ASP A 818 -38.00 -1.64 -0.92
C ASP A 818 -37.88 -2.69 -2.04
N THR A 819 -38.33 -2.36 -3.26
CA THR A 819 -38.35 -3.33 -4.37
C THR A 819 -36.94 -3.46 -4.95
N PRO A 820 -36.39 -4.69 -5.07
CA PRO A 820 -35.12 -4.88 -5.76
C PRO A 820 -35.19 -4.37 -7.20
N GLU A 821 -34.08 -3.92 -7.76
CA GLU A 821 -34.00 -3.38 -9.12
C GLU A 821 -33.07 -4.20 -10.03
N LEU A 822 -32.86 -3.74 -11.27
CA LEU A 822 -32.10 -4.39 -12.33
C LEU A 822 -30.69 -4.79 -11.88
N MET A 823 -30.00 -3.93 -11.14
CA MET A 823 -28.64 -4.15 -10.67
C MET A 823 -28.55 -4.99 -9.38
N GLY A 824 -29.65 -5.60 -8.94
CA GLY A 824 -29.63 -6.62 -7.88
C GLY A 824 -29.79 -8.03 -8.46
N TYR A 825 -29.16 -9.03 -7.84
CA TYR A 825 -29.33 -10.46 -8.23
C TYR A 825 -30.71 -11.03 -7.88
N CYS A 826 -31.62 -10.19 -7.41
CA CYS A 826 -32.94 -10.56 -6.91
C CYS A 826 -34.01 -10.60 -8.03
N GLY A 827 -33.64 -10.29 -9.28
CA GLY A 827 -34.44 -10.49 -10.49
C GLY A 827 -35.63 -9.53 -10.61
N SER A 828 -35.37 -8.31 -11.11
CA SER A 828 -36.36 -7.24 -11.19
C SER A 828 -36.54 -6.67 -12.60
N ASP A 829 -37.79 -6.33 -12.94
CA ASP A 829 -38.20 -5.64 -14.16
C ASP A 829 -38.21 -4.10 -13.97
N TRP A 830 -37.31 -3.57 -13.12
CA TRP A 830 -37.33 -2.17 -12.68
C TRP A 830 -35.93 -1.56 -12.48
N ILE A 831 -35.85 -0.26 -12.78
CA ILE A 831 -34.82 0.78 -12.63
C ILE A 831 -34.84 1.80 -11.48
N SER A 832 -34.01 1.78 -10.44
CA SER A 832 -33.98 2.93 -9.49
C SER A 832 -33.61 4.26 -10.18
N ASP A 833 -34.16 5.37 -9.69
CA ASP A 833 -33.80 6.73 -10.15
C ASP A 833 -32.32 7.00 -10.09
N TYR A 834 -31.70 6.48 -9.04
CA TYR A 834 -30.28 6.60 -8.80
C TYR A 834 -29.47 5.95 -9.93
N HIS A 835 -29.74 4.68 -10.22
CA HIS A 835 -29.01 4.00 -11.29
C HIS A 835 -29.40 4.51 -12.68
N PHE A 836 -30.65 4.89 -12.91
CA PHE A 836 -31.01 5.54 -14.18
C PHE A 836 -30.22 6.83 -14.37
N ALA A 837 -30.20 7.73 -13.37
CA ALA A 837 -29.47 8.99 -13.43
C ALA A 837 -27.95 8.79 -13.58
N LYS A 838 -27.39 7.77 -12.93
CA LYS A 838 -25.97 7.42 -13.02
C LYS A 838 -25.61 6.92 -14.42
N ALA A 839 -26.38 5.98 -14.97
CA ALA A 839 -26.21 5.52 -16.34
C ALA A 839 -26.38 6.69 -17.32
N PHE A 840 -27.37 7.56 -17.09
CA PHE A 840 -27.66 8.72 -17.93
C PHE A 840 -26.46 9.68 -17.97
N GLY A 841 -25.93 10.05 -16.79
CA GLY A 841 -24.75 10.89 -16.68
C GLY A 841 -23.52 10.27 -17.33
N HIS A 842 -23.31 8.95 -17.20
CA HIS A 842 -22.22 8.25 -17.88
C HIS A 842 -22.30 8.40 -19.40
N ARG A 843 -23.49 8.16 -19.98
CA ARG A 843 -23.72 8.27 -21.43
C ARG A 843 -23.41 9.68 -21.96
N LEU A 844 -23.79 10.72 -21.23
CA LEU A 844 -23.50 12.10 -21.62
C LEU A 844 -22.01 12.45 -21.53
N LEU A 845 -21.30 11.89 -20.53
CA LEU A 845 -19.88 12.16 -20.31
C LEU A 845 -18.98 11.45 -21.33
N GLU A 846 -19.21 10.18 -21.65
CA GLU A 846 -18.41 9.42 -22.62
C GLU A 846 -18.29 10.13 -23.97
N GLU A 847 -19.34 10.83 -24.40
CA GLU A 847 -19.31 11.57 -25.67
C GLU A 847 -18.63 12.93 -25.59
N SER A 848 -18.75 13.61 -24.45
CA SER A 848 -18.05 14.88 -24.22
C SER A 848 -16.53 14.71 -24.20
N ALA A 849 -16.03 13.50 -23.92
CA ALA A 849 -14.61 13.18 -23.94
C ALA A 849 -14.00 13.23 -25.36
N GLY A 850 -14.82 13.16 -26.42
CA GLY A 850 -14.38 13.11 -27.80
C GLY A 850 -13.59 11.83 -28.12
N SER A 851 -13.84 11.22 -29.27
CA SER A 851 -13.00 10.12 -29.73
C SER A 851 -11.55 10.63 -29.85
N THR A 852 -10.62 10.06 -29.08
CA THR A 852 -9.22 10.14 -29.45
C THR A 852 -9.04 9.22 -30.66
N GLU A 853 -9.47 9.66 -31.84
CA GLU A 853 -9.13 9.05 -33.12
C GLU A 853 -7.60 9.20 -33.32
N GLY A 854 -6.84 8.37 -32.63
CA GLY A 854 -5.46 8.14 -32.96
C GLY A 854 -5.41 7.28 -34.20
N ALA A 855 -4.74 7.75 -35.27
CA ALA A 855 -4.47 6.90 -36.42
C ALA A 855 -3.83 5.58 -35.96
N ALA A 856 -4.25 4.46 -36.52
CA ALA A 856 -3.68 3.17 -36.20
C ALA A 856 -2.17 3.17 -36.48
N VAL A 857 -1.37 2.87 -35.45
CA VAL A 857 0.10 2.83 -35.50
C VAL A 857 0.58 1.46 -35.04
N GLN A 858 1.85 1.16 -35.28
CA GLN A 858 2.47 0.00 -34.65
C GLN A 858 2.47 0.21 -33.13
N SER A 859 1.82 -0.70 -32.42
CA SER A 859 1.60 -0.63 -30.98
C SER A 859 2.02 -1.94 -30.33
N LEU A 860 2.57 -1.83 -29.13
CA LEU A 860 2.81 -2.94 -28.22
C LEU A 860 1.54 -3.16 -27.40
N LEU A 861 0.84 -4.24 -27.71
CA LEU A 861 -0.36 -4.66 -27.01
C LEU A 861 0.04 -5.38 -25.72
N LEU A 862 -0.38 -4.83 -24.58
CA LEU A 862 -0.05 -5.27 -23.23
C LEU A 862 -1.33 -5.54 -22.45
N TRP A 863 -1.41 -6.69 -21.81
CA TRP A 863 -2.53 -7.01 -20.93
C TRP A 863 -2.08 -7.91 -19.77
N GLY A 864 -2.92 -7.97 -18.74
CA GLY A 864 -2.66 -8.67 -17.50
C GLY A 864 -3.64 -8.21 -16.44
N GLY A 865 -3.33 -8.47 -15.17
CA GLY A 865 -4.25 -8.16 -14.10
C GLY A 865 -3.75 -8.49 -12.72
N GLU A 866 -4.68 -8.56 -11.77
CA GLU A 866 -4.49 -9.16 -10.46
C GLU A 866 -5.49 -10.29 -10.26
N ARG A 867 -5.00 -11.38 -9.67
CA ARG A 867 -5.85 -12.50 -9.26
C ARG A 867 -6.64 -12.13 -8.00
N PRO A 868 -7.67 -12.90 -7.62
CA PRO A 868 -8.44 -12.68 -6.39
C PRO A 868 -7.60 -12.60 -5.10
N ASP A 869 -6.43 -13.23 -5.07
CA ASP A 869 -5.46 -13.17 -3.96
C ASP A 869 -4.57 -11.91 -3.99
N GLY A 870 -4.78 -11.01 -4.95
CA GLY A 870 -4.00 -9.80 -5.18
C GLY A 870 -2.70 -10.04 -5.97
N ALA A 871 -2.36 -11.27 -6.34
CA ALA A 871 -1.11 -11.53 -7.05
C ALA A 871 -1.18 -10.96 -8.49
N PRO A 872 -0.30 -10.01 -8.86
CA PRO A 872 -0.30 -9.46 -10.21
C PRO A 872 0.15 -10.52 -11.22
N PHE A 873 -0.33 -10.41 -12.45
CA PHE A 873 0.11 -11.23 -13.58
C PHE A 873 0.19 -10.42 -14.88
N LEU A 874 1.06 -10.89 -15.78
CA LEU A 874 1.22 -10.36 -17.13
C LEU A 874 1.08 -11.50 -18.12
N GLU A 875 0.40 -11.22 -19.22
CA GLU A 875 0.27 -12.13 -20.36
C GLU A 875 1.25 -11.73 -21.47
N PRO A 876 1.64 -12.66 -22.36
CA PRO A 876 2.56 -12.39 -23.45
C PRO A 876 2.17 -11.16 -24.28
N ALA A 877 3.12 -10.28 -24.52
CA ALA A 877 2.91 -9.06 -25.30
C ALA A 877 3.00 -9.32 -26.80
N PHE A 878 2.25 -8.54 -27.58
CA PHE A 878 2.21 -8.65 -29.04
C PHE A 878 2.44 -7.31 -29.73
N LEU A 879 3.09 -7.36 -30.89
CA LEU A 879 3.16 -6.22 -31.80
C LEU A 879 2.00 -6.32 -32.79
N THR A 880 1.18 -5.26 -32.83
CA THR A 880 0.04 -5.14 -33.75
C THR A 880 -0.05 -3.72 -34.31
N VAL A 881 -0.95 -3.51 -35.27
CA VAL A 881 -1.35 -2.19 -35.73
C VAL A 881 -2.66 -1.86 -35.02
N ALA A 882 -2.61 -0.97 -34.03
CA ALA A 882 -3.77 -0.58 -33.22
C ALA A 882 -3.67 0.91 -32.86
N PRO A 883 -4.81 1.62 -32.77
CA PRO A 883 -4.85 2.96 -32.20
C PRO A 883 -4.25 3.00 -30.79
N PRO A 884 -3.57 4.09 -30.39
CA PRO A 884 -3.06 4.25 -29.03
C PRO A 884 -4.20 4.17 -28.00
N ALA A 885 -4.07 3.26 -27.03
CA ALA A 885 -4.98 3.12 -25.90
C ALA A 885 -4.16 3.04 -24.62
N LEU A 886 -3.99 4.18 -23.96
CA LEU A 886 -3.21 4.34 -22.74
C LEU A 886 -4.14 4.56 -21.54
N PRO A 887 -3.66 4.38 -20.29
CA PRO A 887 -4.47 4.65 -19.12
C PRO A 887 -5.00 6.08 -19.08
N GLY A 888 -6.28 6.25 -18.71
CA GLY A 888 -6.93 7.56 -18.61
C GLY A 888 -6.71 8.29 -17.29
N ARG A 889 -6.26 7.60 -16.23
CA ARG A 889 -6.00 8.15 -14.89
C ARG A 889 -4.78 7.47 -14.27
N ASP A 890 -3.95 8.23 -13.55
CA ASP A 890 -2.87 7.68 -12.72
C ASP A 890 -3.47 6.93 -11.53
N GLY A 891 -2.78 5.89 -11.07
CA GLY A 891 -3.26 5.05 -9.97
C GLY A 891 -2.18 4.22 -9.30
N ALA A 892 -2.59 3.27 -8.46
CA ALA A 892 -1.69 2.49 -7.61
C ALA A 892 -0.83 1.45 -8.34
N HIS A 893 -1.18 1.12 -9.59
CA HIS A 893 -0.45 0.14 -10.40
C HIS A 893 0.53 0.86 -11.32
N ARG A 894 1.65 0.20 -11.63
CA ARG A 894 2.67 0.74 -12.54
C ARG A 894 3.15 -0.31 -13.52
N LEU A 895 2.99 -0.02 -14.81
CA LEU A 895 3.53 -0.82 -15.90
C LEU A 895 4.82 -0.17 -16.42
N THR A 896 5.94 -0.89 -16.38
CA THR A 896 7.25 -0.35 -16.77
C THR A 896 7.96 -1.26 -17.76
N GLY A 897 8.39 -0.71 -18.89
CA GLY A 897 9.24 -1.39 -19.87
C GLY A 897 10.71 -1.04 -19.66
N TRP A 898 11.57 -2.05 -19.63
CA TRP A 898 13.00 -1.95 -19.33
C TRP A 898 13.85 -2.46 -20.49
N ASP A 899 15.06 -1.91 -20.64
CA ASP A 899 16.09 -2.48 -21.50
C ASP A 899 17.03 -3.46 -20.78
N GLU A 900 17.91 -4.15 -21.53
CA GLU A 900 18.88 -5.11 -20.96
C GLU A 900 19.85 -4.47 -19.95
N GLY A 901 20.07 -3.15 -20.04
CA GLY A 901 20.93 -2.40 -19.12
C GLY A 901 20.22 -1.89 -17.87
N GLY A 902 18.93 -2.18 -17.71
CA GLY A 902 18.11 -1.72 -16.58
C GLY A 902 17.58 -0.29 -16.71
N SER A 903 17.65 0.33 -17.89
CA SER A 903 17.07 1.66 -18.14
C SER A 903 15.58 1.54 -18.47
N VAL A 904 14.78 2.47 -17.93
CA VAL A 904 13.34 2.56 -18.23
C VAL A 904 13.11 3.15 -19.62
N LEU A 905 12.36 2.43 -20.46
CA LEU A 905 11.95 2.84 -21.81
C LEU A 905 10.56 3.50 -21.82
N PHE A 906 9.65 3.02 -20.96
CA PHE A 906 8.35 3.64 -20.69
C PHE A 906 7.87 3.25 -19.28
N SER A 907 7.02 4.10 -18.69
CA SER A 907 6.33 3.82 -17.44
C SER A 907 4.94 4.44 -17.50
N LEU A 908 3.91 3.67 -17.15
CA LEU A 908 2.51 4.09 -17.12
C LEU A 908 1.96 3.76 -15.73
N SER A 909 1.37 4.73 -15.04
CA SER A 909 0.66 4.49 -13.77
C SER A 909 -0.84 4.44 -14.04
N PHE A 910 -1.57 3.57 -13.35
CA PHE A 910 -3.00 3.40 -13.57
C PHE A 910 -3.71 2.73 -12.39
N ASP A 911 -5.01 2.96 -12.28
CA ASP A 911 -5.89 2.16 -11.42
C ASP A 911 -6.46 0.98 -12.22
N MET A 912 -6.64 -0.15 -11.53
CA MET A 912 -7.15 -1.37 -12.13
C MET A 912 -8.55 -1.67 -11.61
N ASP A 913 -9.52 -1.60 -12.50
CA ASP A 913 -10.91 -1.84 -12.16
C ASP A 913 -11.19 -3.33 -11.95
N ARG A 914 -12.06 -3.62 -10.99
CA ARG A 914 -12.51 -4.98 -10.67
C ARG A 914 -13.64 -5.39 -11.59
N ILE A 915 -13.71 -6.68 -11.89
CA ILE A 915 -14.85 -7.29 -12.57
C ILE A 915 -16.03 -7.24 -11.60
N ALA A 916 -17.18 -6.69 -12.03
CA ALA A 916 -18.33 -6.46 -11.16
C ALA A 916 -18.91 -7.78 -10.60
N ASP A 917 -19.13 -8.75 -11.50
CA ASP A 917 -19.69 -10.08 -11.22
C ASP A 917 -18.62 -11.18 -11.05
N GLY A 918 -17.36 -10.78 -10.88
CA GLY A 918 -16.21 -11.69 -10.85
C GLY A 918 -15.90 -12.27 -9.47
N ASP A 919 -14.89 -13.12 -9.42
CA ASP A 919 -14.30 -13.69 -8.19
C ASP A 919 -13.41 -12.69 -7.43
N GLY A 920 -13.49 -11.40 -7.74
CA GLY A 920 -12.63 -10.35 -7.20
C GLY A 920 -11.38 -10.05 -8.03
N GLY A 921 -11.18 -10.73 -9.17
CA GLY A 921 -10.13 -10.41 -10.13
C GLY A 921 -10.27 -9.03 -10.79
N SER A 922 -9.16 -8.49 -11.26
CA SER A 922 -9.07 -7.23 -12.00
C SER A 922 -8.12 -7.39 -13.18
N SER A 923 -8.34 -6.65 -14.27
CA SER A 923 -7.47 -6.73 -15.44
C SER A 923 -7.32 -5.40 -16.17
N PHE A 924 -6.38 -5.35 -17.11
CA PHE A 924 -6.16 -4.22 -18.01
C PHE A 924 -5.76 -4.69 -19.40
N ALA A 925 -5.99 -3.83 -20.40
CA ALA A 925 -5.45 -3.98 -21.75
C ALA A 925 -5.09 -2.60 -22.31
N PHE A 926 -3.88 -2.46 -22.84
CA PHE A 926 -3.35 -1.22 -23.41
C PHE A 926 -2.69 -1.46 -24.76
N ALA A 927 -2.85 -0.50 -25.68
CA ALA A 927 -2.11 -0.43 -26.93
C ALA A 927 -1.09 0.72 -26.82
N VAL A 928 0.15 0.38 -26.45
CA VAL A 928 1.21 1.35 -26.21
C VAL A 928 1.95 1.65 -27.53
N PRO A 929 1.95 2.90 -28.03
CA PRO A 929 2.58 3.21 -29.31
C PRO A 929 4.07 2.89 -29.31
N VAL A 930 4.52 2.12 -30.30
CA VAL A 930 5.92 1.75 -30.44
C VAL A 930 6.74 2.97 -30.82
N ARG A 931 7.81 3.22 -30.07
CA ARG A 931 8.85 4.18 -30.47
C ARG A 931 10.02 3.47 -31.13
N LEU A 932 10.63 4.11 -32.13
CA LEU A 932 11.74 3.55 -32.92
C LEU A 932 12.90 3.10 -32.03
N GLU A 933 13.16 3.83 -30.95
CA GLU A 933 14.20 3.54 -29.96
C GLU A 933 13.94 2.29 -29.11
N TRP A 934 12.72 1.72 -29.11
CA TRP A 934 12.39 0.51 -28.35
C TRP A 934 12.74 -0.77 -29.10
N ALA A 935 12.74 -0.73 -30.44
CA ALA A 935 12.90 -1.90 -31.28
C ALA A 935 14.20 -2.66 -30.96
N GLY A 936 14.05 -3.89 -30.44
CA GLY A 936 15.18 -4.73 -30.01
C GLY A 936 15.82 -4.36 -28.66
N ARG A 937 15.37 -3.28 -28.02
CA ARG A 937 15.85 -2.86 -26.67
C ARG A 937 14.95 -3.30 -25.54
N VAL A 938 13.64 -3.43 -25.75
CA VAL A 938 12.73 -3.94 -24.69
C VAL A 938 13.17 -5.36 -24.32
N ALA A 939 13.54 -5.54 -23.06
CA ALA A 939 14.04 -6.80 -22.51
C ALA A 939 13.07 -7.38 -21.47
N ARG A 940 12.43 -6.51 -20.70
CA ARG A 940 11.54 -6.86 -19.59
C ARG A 940 10.39 -5.88 -19.47
N ILE A 941 9.22 -6.37 -19.07
CA ILE A 941 8.09 -5.55 -18.64
C ILE A 941 7.72 -5.95 -17.22
N THR A 942 7.48 -4.98 -16.35
CA THR A 942 7.04 -5.21 -14.97
C THR A 942 5.68 -4.57 -14.74
N LEU A 943 4.84 -5.25 -13.96
CA LEU A 943 3.61 -4.72 -13.40
C LEU A 943 3.77 -4.69 -11.88
N GLU A 944 3.94 -3.50 -11.32
CA GLU A 944 3.98 -3.28 -9.88
C GLU A 944 2.57 -3.02 -9.36
N SER A 945 2.23 -3.63 -8.23
CA SER A 945 0.98 -3.42 -7.52
C SER A 945 1.21 -3.35 -6.00
N PRO A 946 0.22 -2.92 -5.20
CA PRO A 946 0.33 -2.90 -3.75
C PRO A 946 0.63 -4.27 -3.11
N ALA A 947 0.23 -5.36 -3.78
CA ALA A 947 0.38 -6.73 -3.30
C ALA A 947 1.64 -7.44 -3.84
N GLY A 948 2.31 -6.91 -4.87
CA GLY A 948 3.52 -7.51 -5.41
C GLY A 948 3.99 -6.96 -6.74
N THR A 949 4.77 -7.75 -7.48
CA THR A 949 5.25 -7.36 -8.81
C THR A 949 5.29 -8.57 -9.74
N ALA A 950 4.64 -8.45 -10.90
CA ALA A 950 4.75 -9.42 -11.98
C ALA A 950 5.83 -8.99 -12.97
N VAL A 951 6.59 -9.96 -13.47
CA VAL A 951 7.70 -9.73 -14.40
C VAL A 951 7.53 -10.59 -15.63
N MET A 952 7.64 -9.97 -16.80
CA MET A 952 7.63 -10.65 -18.11
C MET A 952 8.91 -10.32 -18.87
N ASP A 953 9.75 -11.33 -19.08
CA ASP A 953 10.96 -11.25 -19.89
C ASP A 953 10.72 -11.84 -21.31
N ARG A 954 11.78 -12.01 -22.12
CA ARG A 954 11.70 -12.58 -23.48
C ARG A 954 11.42 -14.08 -23.52
N ASP A 955 11.91 -14.83 -22.53
CA ASP A 955 11.86 -16.30 -22.48
C ASP A 955 10.86 -16.81 -21.43
N GLY A 956 9.67 -16.21 -21.38
CA GLY A 956 8.62 -16.61 -20.45
C GLY A 956 8.12 -18.03 -20.67
N THR A 957 7.61 -18.65 -19.60
CA THR A 957 7.08 -20.02 -19.62
C THR A 957 5.63 -20.11 -20.11
N SER A 958 4.93 -18.98 -20.19
CA SER A 958 3.54 -18.90 -20.65
C SER A 958 3.52 -18.45 -22.10
N ALA A 959 3.14 -19.32 -23.02
CA ALA A 959 3.01 -19.00 -24.44
C ALA A 959 1.56 -18.68 -24.79
N SER A 960 1.35 -17.68 -25.64
CA SER A 960 0.03 -17.35 -26.17
C SER A 960 0.13 -17.11 -27.67
N ALA A 961 -0.99 -17.32 -28.39
CA ALA A 961 -1.10 -16.97 -29.80
C ALA A 961 -2.28 -16.05 -30.06
N LEU A 962 -2.05 -15.04 -30.90
CA LEU A 962 -3.09 -14.20 -31.47
C LEU A 962 -3.39 -14.66 -32.89
N LEU A 963 -4.68 -14.81 -33.18
CA LEU A 963 -5.20 -15.01 -34.53
C LEU A 963 -5.61 -13.65 -35.07
N ARG A 964 -5.23 -13.33 -36.31
CA ARG A 964 -5.62 -12.09 -36.97
C ARG A 964 -6.02 -12.33 -38.41
N ASP A 965 -6.90 -11.48 -38.90
CA ASP A 965 -7.16 -11.43 -40.33
C ASP A 965 -5.90 -10.87 -41.04
N PRO A 966 -5.35 -11.59 -42.04
CA PRO A 966 -4.10 -11.19 -42.68
C PRO A 966 -4.23 -9.96 -43.60
N VAL A 967 -5.47 -9.54 -43.92
CA VAL A 967 -5.77 -8.39 -44.79
C VAL A 967 -6.08 -7.15 -43.96
N THR A 968 -6.97 -7.28 -42.97
CA THR A 968 -7.42 -6.14 -42.15
C THR A 968 -6.55 -5.95 -40.90
N GLY A 969 -5.82 -6.97 -40.48
CA GLY A 969 -5.01 -6.96 -39.25
C GLY A 969 -5.84 -7.08 -37.97
N ILE A 970 -7.17 -7.19 -38.08
CA ILE A 970 -8.07 -7.21 -36.93
C ILE A 970 -7.92 -8.53 -36.19
N LEU A 971 -7.98 -8.45 -34.86
CA LEU A 971 -7.89 -9.61 -33.98
C LEU A 971 -9.12 -10.53 -34.17
N ARG A 972 -8.86 -11.84 -34.24
CA ARG A 972 -9.86 -12.90 -34.48
C ARG A 972 -9.74 -14.06 -33.52
N GLY A 973 -8.84 -13.99 -32.54
CA GLY A 973 -8.80 -14.97 -31.47
C GLY A 973 -7.56 -14.93 -30.60
N VAL A 974 -7.68 -15.46 -29.40
CA VAL A 974 -6.63 -15.56 -28.39
C VAL A 974 -6.53 -17.01 -27.90
N LEU A 975 -5.35 -17.60 -28.02
CA LEU A 975 -5.08 -18.98 -27.59
C LEU A 975 -4.00 -18.99 -26.52
N ARG A 976 -4.40 -19.05 -25.25
CA ARG A 976 -3.49 -19.21 -24.11
C ARG A 976 -2.89 -20.62 -24.07
N GLY A 977 -1.62 -20.72 -23.70
CA GLY A 977 -0.86 -21.97 -23.61
C GLY A 977 -0.27 -22.46 -24.94
N TRP A 978 -0.51 -21.77 -26.06
CA TRP A 978 -0.15 -22.27 -27.38
C TRP A 978 1.30 -21.96 -27.77
N THR A 979 2.11 -23.00 -28.02
CA THR A 979 3.56 -22.87 -28.29
C THR A 979 3.94 -22.97 -29.77
N GLY A 980 3.00 -23.31 -30.65
CA GLY A 980 3.21 -23.47 -32.10
C GLY A 980 3.71 -24.84 -32.56
N ASP A 981 4.33 -25.63 -31.68
CA ASP A 981 4.88 -26.96 -32.01
C ASP A 981 3.82 -28.08 -31.98
N GLU A 982 2.65 -27.82 -31.42
CA GLU A 982 1.57 -28.79 -31.17
C GLU A 982 0.58 -28.93 -32.35
N LEU A 983 1.07 -29.04 -33.58
CA LEU A 983 0.20 -28.98 -34.77
C LEU A 983 -0.90 -30.06 -34.88
N ARG A 984 -0.79 -31.21 -34.17
CA ARG A 984 -1.70 -32.35 -34.40
C ARG A 984 -3.12 -32.18 -33.84
N PRO A 985 -3.33 -31.85 -32.54
CA PRO A 985 -4.68 -31.59 -32.01
C PRO A 985 -5.34 -30.36 -32.65
N HIS A 986 -4.53 -29.34 -32.97
CA HIS A 986 -4.98 -28.04 -33.46
C HIS A 986 -5.18 -27.96 -34.98
N SER A 987 -4.76 -28.98 -35.75
CA SER A 987 -4.90 -28.99 -37.22
C SER A 987 -6.36 -28.86 -37.70
N ARG A 988 -7.32 -29.46 -36.99
CA ARG A 988 -8.75 -29.31 -37.29
C ARG A 988 -9.26 -27.92 -36.96
N PHE A 989 -8.83 -27.38 -35.83
CA PHE A 989 -9.13 -26.01 -35.41
C PHE A 989 -8.61 -24.98 -36.43
N LEU A 990 -7.33 -25.04 -36.78
CA LEU A 990 -6.71 -24.12 -37.75
C LEU A 990 -7.35 -24.23 -39.15
N SER A 991 -7.86 -25.42 -39.51
CA SER A 991 -8.64 -25.59 -40.74
C SER A 991 -10.02 -24.94 -40.69
N ALA A 992 -10.67 -24.92 -39.52
CA ALA A 992 -11.95 -24.26 -39.30
C ALA A 992 -11.79 -22.73 -39.15
N ALA A 993 -10.66 -22.28 -38.62
CA ALA A 993 -10.30 -20.87 -38.47
C ALA A 993 -9.98 -20.17 -39.81
N GLY A 994 -9.92 -20.89 -40.93
CA GLY A 994 -10.10 -20.30 -42.27
C GLY A 994 -9.11 -19.20 -42.67
N GLY A 995 -7.81 -19.50 -42.76
CA GLY A 995 -6.84 -18.58 -43.38
C GLY A 995 -6.38 -17.40 -42.51
N LEU A 996 -6.75 -17.37 -41.23
CA LEU A 996 -6.21 -16.44 -40.25
C LEU A 996 -4.69 -16.62 -40.07
N GLU A 997 -3.99 -15.52 -39.85
CA GLU A 997 -2.58 -15.51 -39.50
C GLU A 997 -2.40 -15.75 -38.00
N VAL A 998 -1.43 -16.59 -37.63
CA VAL A 998 -1.11 -16.93 -36.23
C VAL A 998 0.19 -16.26 -35.82
N GLN A 999 0.13 -15.39 -34.82
CA GLN A 999 1.30 -14.79 -34.18
C GLN A 999 1.50 -15.41 -32.80
N VAL A 1000 2.69 -15.92 -32.51
CA VAL A 1000 3.02 -16.55 -31.20
C VAL A 1000 3.95 -15.66 -30.41
N SER A 1001 3.67 -15.51 -29.12
CA SER A 1001 4.54 -14.84 -28.15
C SER A 1001 4.69 -15.68 -26.89
N ARG A 1002 5.86 -15.60 -26.24
CA ARG A 1002 6.14 -16.22 -24.94
C ARG A 1002 6.44 -15.18 -23.84
N GLY A 1003 6.30 -13.90 -24.15
CA GLY A 1003 6.68 -12.81 -23.26
C GLY A 1003 6.83 -11.51 -24.04
N VAL A 1004 7.97 -10.83 -23.91
CA VAL A 1004 8.28 -9.64 -24.71
C VAL A 1004 8.66 -10.04 -26.15
N PRO A 1005 8.13 -9.38 -27.20
CA PRO A 1005 8.49 -9.67 -28.59
C PRO A 1005 10.01 -9.58 -28.85
N VAL A 1006 10.57 -10.61 -29.48
CA VAL A 1006 12.00 -10.67 -29.85
C VAL A 1006 12.34 -9.67 -30.96
N ALA A 1007 13.61 -9.26 -31.06
CA ALA A 1007 14.09 -8.24 -32.00
C ALA A 1007 13.74 -8.46 -33.49
N GLU A 1008 13.42 -9.69 -33.90
CA GLU A 1008 12.96 -10.03 -35.25
C GLU A 1008 11.50 -9.67 -35.49
N ALA A 1009 10.66 -9.73 -34.46
CA ALA A 1009 9.26 -9.33 -34.51
C ALA A 1009 9.12 -7.79 -34.67
N TRP A 1010 10.03 -7.00 -34.12
CA TRP A 1010 10.06 -5.54 -34.28
C TRP A 1010 10.52 -5.08 -35.67
N ARG A 1011 11.11 -5.97 -36.48
CA ARG A 1011 11.65 -5.68 -37.82
C ARG A 1011 10.67 -6.04 -38.95
N ARG A 1012 9.70 -6.90 -38.67
CA ARG A 1012 8.60 -7.23 -39.57
C ARG A 1012 7.46 -6.24 -39.34
#